data_AF-A0A8T1UC00-F1
#
_entry.id   AF-A0A8T1UC00-F1
#
_cell.length_a   1.000
_cell.length_b   1.000
_cell.length_c   1.000
_cell.angle_alpha   90.00
_cell.angle_beta   90.00
_cell.angle_gamma   90.00
#
_symmetry.space_group_name_H-M   'P 1'
#
loop_
_entity.id
_entity.type
_entity.pdbx_description
1 polymer ?
#
loop_
_entity_poly.entity_id
_entity_poly.type
_entity_poly.pdbx_seq_one_letter_code
_entity_poly.pdbx_strand_id
1 'polypeptide(L)'
;MAAVTRDVVVLGGGISGLTLAYFLRQALPKAVADATRIRVLDASTASGGWVRTAKREGFLFEEGPRGFRPSRNGAEMLRLVEQLQLQGQMQAVDPAAQARYILRDGKVEKLPTSLLEALRWPLSLAVARAALHELFVKPGAMEDESVYKFIARRFSPLVAEKLLDPMASGIFGGDIRKLSIRSCFPMLVDLEKKHGSVVKGMLFGGSKGDDTLLDGTNKSAFVKKHEKSISVSFTDGMSTLMDALADSIKNDPMADLQLNTKVTRLEVHGQNNTSSKGPRFVVESKDPTSGEIQEPIRASHVFSTIPACYLAPVVKDTAPGLAEALNEIKFVDMSMVHVGYNEKVLMTDGFGYLIPTSEREKVLGVVFDSNTFPVQNAEGEMQTRLSVMSGGAHFREVASLPEGELERNALDALKRHLGITQMPDYVRAMTMTNGIPQYHVGFGQTLQRIEKQATRSAPGLFLGGNSFYGIGLADCVTHSKHLALKFAKIKHRDAKASTSSHVAAELLEGATRSVGIQTVYRDSEAQTDPYTPDYTIQKTATGITPEIATLVGLNHGRGQLPIGHAELELIERNRKKRAFESSLPPMTDEASFLLRKAMLEAQETREWAYREAEIDAFHDQRVALLRQALAEREKENAFLSEQRLEALRQRLLHDKENALEAIQQERVAALRKLTKKRAERQHERGFGASKPERGRDIIADYANFGSQVYAPITRDGKAGKTKVSESGIGKPQFLQLDALRELESTLPARMLQSSAGKYKPREKSGRTAKERKQAAIEAHLLKMESIINKNKEQNEGGATTHGIYGQSHQNTDSPLSRRASQRQQQLVRPPTPDYALTHVADAQENDVDDAVRLLQKLLRGRAVQNMMFEGKERRSDLIAELRAADEQLALQRRNEFALLQGSGTEAVDRVANAAKTRVEGEVVSEMLDFLSKELSRSREMAKMRAFVIKATEERRAREVEEGGRRQAEDLLREREDEVFRRVMQVHQETSRDFVDDVLEEIALEQSHAQALNQLHIRSAGVDGIVLQLEDEMDSDETVVRELVASFLLPHVQRQHVRRQVTQEQKKYVTAAHTLFTEMAAGMSQPLSSKEDGHAT
;
A
#
# COMPACT_ATOMS: atom_id res chain seq x y z
N MET A 1 22.53 12.66 -41.42
CA MET A 1 23.08 11.37 -40.96
C MET A 1 21.94 10.37 -40.84
N ALA A 2 22.17 9.08 -41.09
CA ALA A 2 21.16 8.05 -40.81
C ALA A 2 20.89 7.97 -39.30
N ALA A 3 19.64 7.76 -38.91
CA ALA A 3 19.31 7.53 -37.50
C ALA A 3 19.83 6.15 -37.08
N VAL A 4 20.71 6.11 -36.07
CA VAL A 4 21.25 4.85 -35.55
C VAL A 4 20.12 4.12 -34.80
N THR A 5 19.56 3.10 -35.44
CA THR A 5 18.57 2.19 -34.86
C THR A 5 19.14 1.53 -33.61
N ARG A 6 18.41 1.64 -32.50
CA ARG A 6 18.81 1.08 -31.21
C ARG A 6 18.16 -0.27 -31.01
N ASP A 7 18.91 -1.34 -31.22
CA ASP A 7 18.47 -2.68 -30.83
C ASP A 7 18.40 -2.81 -29.29
N VAL A 8 17.30 -3.40 -28.82
CA VAL A 8 17.02 -3.78 -27.45
C VAL A 8 16.62 -5.25 -27.46
N VAL A 9 17.36 -6.10 -26.77
CA VAL A 9 17.10 -7.55 -26.76
C VAL A 9 16.41 -7.96 -25.47
N VAL A 10 15.37 -8.77 -25.57
CA VAL A 10 14.68 -9.43 -24.45
C VAL A 10 14.97 -10.92 -24.53
N LEU A 11 15.61 -11.48 -23.49
CA LEU A 11 15.88 -12.91 -23.39
C LEU A 11 14.67 -13.59 -22.74
N GLY A 12 14.07 -14.55 -23.45
CA GLY A 12 12.87 -15.28 -23.05
C GLY A 12 11.57 -14.71 -23.65
N GLY A 13 10.78 -15.57 -24.28
CA GLY A 13 9.42 -15.34 -24.79
C GLY A 13 8.34 -15.94 -23.89
N GLY A 14 8.63 -16.12 -22.60
CA GLY A 14 7.63 -16.39 -21.56
C GLY A 14 6.82 -15.14 -21.19
N ILE A 15 5.83 -15.30 -20.29
CA ILE A 15 4.94 -14.22 -19.84
C ILE A 15 5.68 -12.92 -19.45
N SER A 16 6.81 -13.03 -18.76
CA SER A 16 7.62 -11.88 -18.34
C SER A 16 8.21 -11.13 -19.55
N GLY A 17 8.80 -11.85 -20.51
CA GLY A 17 9.45 -11.25 -21.68
C GLY A 17 8.47 -10.68 -22.69
N LEU A 18 7.38 -11.39 -23.01
CA LEU A 18 6.35 -10.87 -23.91
C LEU A 18 5.65 -9.65 -23.31
N THR A 19 5.29 -9.66 -22.02
CA THR A 19 4.69 -8.47 -21.40
C THR A 19 5.69 -7.33 -21.24
N LEU A 20 6.98 -7.61 -21.04
CA LEU A 20 8.02 -6.58 -21.03
C LEU A 20 8.16 -5.92 -22.42
N ALA A 21 8.22 -6.69 -23.50
CA ALA A 21 8.23 -6.17 -24.86
C ALA A 21 6.94 -5.38 -25.18
N TYR A 22 5.78 -5.89 -24.77
CA TYR A 22 4.48 -5.22 -24.89
C TYR A 22 4.46 -3.85 -24.17
N PHE A 23 4.89 -3.78 -22.91
CA PHE A 23 4.91 -2.53 -22.16
C PHE A 23 6.05 -1.58 -22.58
N LEU A 24 7.19 -2.09 -23.07
CA LEU A 24 8.27 -1.24 -23.60
C LEU A 24 7.79 -0.42 -24.81
N ARG A 25 7.04 -1.04 -25.74
CA ARG A 25 6.39 -0.33 -26.86
C ARG A 25 5.44 0.78 -26.39
N GLN A 26 4.63 0.50 -25.36
CA GLN A 26 3.67 1.47 -24.82
C GLN A 26 4.32 2.59 -23.98
N ALA A 27 5.45 2.31 -23.32
CA ALA A 27 6.09 3.25 -22.38
C ALA A 27 7.13 4.16 -23.05
N LEU A 28 7.73 3.75 -24.17
CA LEU A 28 8.78 4.53 -24.82
C LEU A 28 8.23 5.80 -25.51
N PRO A 29 8.89 6.97 -25.38
CA PRO A 29 8.47 8.18 -26.07
C PRO A 29 8.54 7.98 -27.58
N LYS A 30 7.59 8.53 -28.35
CA LYS A 30 7.49 8.28 -29.81
C LYS A 30 8.82 8.46 -30.57
N ALA A 31 9.51 9.59 -30.38
CA ALA A 31 10.81 9.86 -31.02
C ALA A 31 11.97 8.94 -30.58
N VAL A 32 11.77 8.11 -29.54
CA VAL A 32 12.69 7.02 -29.15
C VAL A 32 12.20 5.69 -29.70
N ALA A 33 10.88 5.44 -29.68
CA ALA A 33 10.24 4.25 -30.24
C ALA A 33 10.50 4.13 -31.75
N ASP A 34 10.30 5.21 -32.51
CA ASP A 34 10.57 5.30 -33.95
C ASP A 34 12.05 5.00 -34.33
N ALA A 35 12.96 4.99 -33.34
CA ALA A 35 14.39 4.71 -33.48
C ALA A 35 14.88 3.49 -32.67
N THR A 36 13.98 2.64 -32.16
CA THR A 36 14.29 1.47 -31.32
C THR A 36 13.66 0.21 -31.91
N ARG A 37 14.43 -0.87 -32.04
CA ARG A 37 13.93 -2.21 -32.39
C ARG A 37 14.02 -3.12 -31.17
N ILE A 38 12.92 -3.77 -30.82
CA ILE A 38 12.87 -4.78 -29.75
C ILE A 38 12.97 -6.16 -30.41
N ARG A 39 13.89 -7.02 -29.94
CA ARG A 39 13.97 -8.44 -30.36
C ARG A 39 13.76 -9.33 -29.14
N VAL A 40 12.69 -10.11 -29.13
CA VAL A 40 12.43 -11.14 -28.12
C VAL A 40 12.98 -12.47 -28.62
N LEU A 41 13.88 -13.09 -27.86
CA LEU A 41 14.56 -14.33 -28.23
C LEU A 41 14.12 -15.46 -27.29
N ASP A 42 13.54 -16.54 -27.81
CA ASP A 42 13.23 -17.74 -27.03
C ASP A 42 13.85 -19.00 -27.66
N ALA A 43 14.37 -19.90 -26.83
CA ALA A 43 14.92 -21.18 -27.25
C ALA A 43 13.83 -22.18 -27.69
N SER A 44 12.59 -22.00 -27.25
CA SER A 44 11.45 -22.86 -27.56
C SER A 44 10.97 -22.70 -29.01
N THR A 45 10.35 -23.75 -29.55
CA THR A 45 9.58 -23.71 -30.81
C THR A 45 8.27 -22.92 -30.70
N ALA A 46 7.86 -22.55 -29.48
CA ALA A 46 6.66 -21.79 -29.18
C ALA A 46 6.86 -20.86 -27.97
N SER A 47 6.36 -19.63 -28.07
CA SER A 47 6.31 -18.67 -26.95
C SER A 47 5.31 -19.11 -25.87
N GLY A 48 5.46 -18.56 -24.65
CA GLY A 48 4.62 -18.92 -23.48
C GLY A 48 5.46 -19.30 -22.26
N GLY A 49 6.58 -19.98 -22.48
CA GLY A 49 7.38 -20.58 -21.41
C GLY A 49 6.57 -21.65 -20.68
N TRP A 50 6.43 -21.54 -19.35
CA TRP A 50 5.57 -22.43 -18.58
C TRP A 50 4.06 -22.19 -18.80
N VAL A 51 3.65 -21.08 -19.43
CA VAL A 51 2.22 -20.83 -19.73
C VAL A 51 1.85 -21.53 -21.03
N ARG A 52 1.28 -22.74 -20.90
CA ARG A 52 0.95 -23.61 -22.04
C ARG A 52 -0.29 -24.45 -21.78
N THR A 53 -1.24 -24.39 -22.70
CA THR A 53 -2.42 -25.26 -22.73
C THR A 53 -2.22 -26.38 -23.76
N ALA A 54 -2.53 -27.62 -23.37
CA ALA A 54 -2.59 -28.77 -24.26
C ALA A 54 -4.05 -29.17 -24.52
N LYS A 55 -4.42 -29.30 -25.79
CA LYS A 55 -5.69 -29.89 -26.24
C LYS A 55 -5.38 -31.22 -26.92
N ARG A 56 -5.78 -32.35 -26.34
CA ARG A 56 -5.50 -33.71 -26.84
C ARG A 56 -6.67 -34.64 -26.49
N GLU A 57 -7.04 -35.53 -27.40
CA GLU A 57 -7.97 -36.66 -27.14
C GLU A 57 -9.30 -36.24 -26.46
N GLY A 58 -9.83 -35.05 -26.82
CA GLY A 58 -11.07 -34.50 -26.24
C GLY A 58 -10.88 -33.72 -24.94
N PHE A 59 -9.69 -33.71 -24.35
CA PHE A 59 -9.37 -33.02 -23.10
C PHE A 59 -8.57 -31.73 -23.31
N LEU A 60 -8.89 -30.71 -22.50
CA LEU A 60 -8.09 -29.48 -22.34
C LEU A 60 -7.38 -29.53 -20.99
N PHE A 61 -6.05 -29.47 -20.99
CA PHE A 61 -5.22 -29.45 -19.79
C PHE A 61 -4.19 -28.32 -19.83
N GLU A 62 -3.79 -27.85 -18.66
CA GLU A 62 -2.84 -26.74 -18.51
C GLU A 62 -1.50 -27.32 -18.03
N GLU A 63 -0.49 -27.34 -18.91
CA GLU A 63 0.86 -27.90 -18.69
C GLU A 63 1.70 -27.05 -17.70
N GLY A 64 1.04 -26.23 -16.88
CA GLY A 64 1.64 -25.30 -15.92
C GLY A 64 0.58 -24.49 -15.14
N PRO A 65 0.59 -23.14 -15.22
CA PRO A 65 -0.32 -22.28 -14.46
C PRO A 65 -1.68 -22.14 -15.15
N ARG A 66 -2.69 -22.87 -14.66
CA ARG A 66 -4.09 -22.90 -15.14
C ARG A 66 -4.91 -21.61 -15.01
N GLY A 67 -4.32 -20.52 -14.55
CA GLY A 67 -5.03 -19.28 -14.26
C GLY A 67 -4.29 -18.36 -13.29
N PHE A 68 -4.89 -17.21 -12.99
CA PHE A 68 -4.32 -16.19 -12.11
C PHE A 68 -5.33 -15.60 -11.12
N ARG A 69 -4.84 -15.18 -9.94
CA ARG A 69 -5.62 -14.40 -8.99
C ARG A 69 -5.67 -12.92 -9.43
N PRO A 70 -6.86 -12.33 -9.64
CA PRO A 70 -6.99 -10.95 -10.13
C PRO A 70 -6.85 -9.84 -9.08
N SER A 71 -6.73 -10.16 -7.78
CA SER A 71 -6.51 -9.16 -6.72
C SER A 71 -5.06 -8.70 -6.59
N ARG A 72 -4.85 -7.49 -6.05
CA ARG A 72 -3.53 -6.85 -5.89
C ARG A 72 -2.83 -6.72 -7.25
N ASN A 73 -1.64 -7.29 -7.42
CA ASN A 73 -0.87 -7.33 -8.67
C ASN A 73 -1.71 -7.85 -9.85
N GLY A 74 -2.69 -8.73 -9.61
CA GLY A 74 -3.61 -9.23 -10.62
C GLY A 74 -4.48 -8.17 -11.32
N ALA A 75 -4.61 -6.97 -10.74
CA ALA A 75 -5.31 -5.85 -11.37
C ALA A 75 -4.60 -5.39 -12.66
N GLU A 76 -3.27 -5.50 -12.73
CA GLU A 76 -2.49 -5.22 -13.94
C GLU A 76 -2.74 -6.27 -15.03
N MET A 77 -2.97 -7.53 -14.67
CA MET A 77 -3.33 -8.56 -15.65
C MET A 77 -4.78 -8.45 -16.11
N LEU A 78 -5.73 -8.02 -15.24
CA LEU A 78 -7.06 -7.63 -15.72
C LEU A 78 -7.00 -6.42 -16.66
N ARG A 79 -6.11 -5.46 -16.42
CA ARG A 79 -5.87 -4.34 -17.34
C ARG A 79 -5.26 -4.81 -18.66
N LEU A 80 -4.32 -5.75 -18.63
CA LEU A 80 -3.73 -6.34 -19.83
C LEU A 80 -4.78 -7.12 -20.66
N VAL A 81 -5.63 -7.92 -20.02
CA VAL A 81 -6.79 -8.58 -20.65
C VAL A 81 -7.74 -7.58 -21.29
N GLU A 82 -7.93 -6.42 -20.66
CA GLU A 82 -8.74 -5.32 -21.20
C GLU A 82 -8.08 -4.65 -22.42
N GLN A 83 -6.75 -4.46 -22.42
CA GLN A 83 -6.00 -3.91 -23.54
C GLN A 83 -5.88 -4.87 -24.73
N LEU A 84 -5.77 -6.18 -24.48
CA LEU A 84 -5.74 -7.25 -25.49
C LEU A 84 -7.13 -7.67 -25.98
N GLN A 85 -8.19 -7.04 -25.50
CA GLN A 85 -9.59 -7.28 -25.90
C GLN A 85 -10.11 -8.71 -25.59
N LEU A 86 -9.50 -9.39 -24.62
CA LEU A 86 -9.84 -10.78 -24.24
C LEU A 86 -10.98 -10.88 -23.21
N GLN A 87 -11.69 -9.79 -22.89
CA GLN A 87 -12.70 -9.76 -21.82
C GLN A 87 -13.86 -10.75 -22.04
N GLY A 88 -14.18 -11.07 -23.31
CA GLY A 88 -15.24 -12.02 -23.68
C GLY A 88 -14.85 -13.49 -23.58
N GLN A 89 -13.55 -13.81 -23.61
CA GLN A 89 -13.01 -15.17 -23.46
C GLN A 89 -12.62 -15.47 -22.00
N MET A 90 -12.50 -14.44 -21.16
CA MET A 90 -12.08 -14.55 -19.77
C MET A 90 -13.17 -15.17 -18.88
N GLN A 91 -12.83 -16.27 -18.20
CA GLN A 91 -13.71 -16.99 -17.28
C GLN A 91 -13.21 -16.88 -15.83
N ALA A 92 -14.12 -16.65 -14.89
CA ALA A 92 -13.83 -16.75 -13.45
C ALA A 92 -14.06 -18.19 -12.96
N VAL A 93 -13.39 -18.58 -11.88
CA VAL A 93 -13.62 -19.89 -11.23
C VAL A 93 -15.08 -20.07 -10.83
N ASP A 94 -15.64 -21.25 -11.12
CA ASP A 94 -17.03 -21.59 -10.84
C ASP A 94 -17.36 -21.57 -9.32
N PRO A 95 -18.59 -21.18 -8.91
CA PRO A 95 -19.03 -21.27 -7.51
C PRO A 95 -18.86 -22.65 -6.85
N ALA A 96 -19.00 -23.76 -7.59
CA ALA A 96 -18.77 -25.11 -7.09
C ALA A 96 -17.30 -25.31 -6.64
N ALA A 97 -16.35 -24.67 -7.33
CA ALA A 97 -14.92 -24.74 -7.03
C ALA A 97 -14.44 -23.76 -5.94
N GLN A 98 -15.34 -23.13 -5.16
CA GLN A 98 -14.93 -22.30 -4.03
C GLN A 98 -14.36 -23.11 -2.84
N ALA A 99 -14.79 -24.36 -2.69
CA ALA A 99 -14.32 -25.25 -1.64
C ALA A 99 -12.85 -25.67 -1.86
N ARG A 100 -12.07 -25.68 -0.78
CA ARG A 100 -10.70 -26.22 -0.73
C ARG A 100 -10.62 -27.31 0.31
N TYR A 101 -9.73 -28.26 0.08
CA TYR A 101 -9.57 -29.43 0.91
C TYR A 101 -8.10 -29.64 1.27
N ILE A 102 -7.84 -30.41 2.33
CA ILE A 102 -6.52 -30.93 2.69
C ILE A 102 -6.59 -32.44 2.87
N LEU A 103 -5.51 -33.16 2.60
CA LEU A 103 -5.37 -34.54 3.08
C LEU A 103 -4.97 -34.52 4.57
N ARG A 104 -5.67 -35.31 5.39
CA ARG A 104 -5.34 -35.55 6.79
C ARG A 104 -5.69 -36.98 7.17
N ASP A 105 -4.74 -37.71 7.73
CA ASP A 105 -4.89 -39.11 8.17
C ASP A 105 -5.47 -39.99 7.04
N GLY A 106 -4.97 -39.77 5.82
CA GLY A 106 -5.41 -40.45 4.59
C GLY A 106 -6.78 -40.05 4.03
N LYS A 107 -7.45 -39.03 4.60
CA LYS A 107 -8.78 -38.57 4.16
C LYS A 107 -8.76 -37.13 3.66
N VAL A 108 -9.55 -36.84 2.63
CA VAL A 108 -9.67 -35.50 2.04
C VAL A 108 -10.73 -34.71 2.81
N GLU A 109 -10.31 -33.78 3.67
CA GLU A 109 -11.18 -32.96 4.52
C GLU A 109 -11.37 -31.54 3.98
N LYS A 110 -12.61 -31.03 4.01
CA LYS A 110 -12.93 -29.66 3.59
C LYS A 110 -12.39 -28.64 4.60
N LEU A 111 -11.64 -27.65 4.13
CA LEU A 111 -11.28 -26.47 4.92
C LEU A 111 -12.53 -25.61 5.17
N PRO A 112 -12.74 -25.10 6.41
CA PRO A 112 -13.93 -24.34 6.74
C PRO A 112 -13.99 -23.00 5.99
N THR A 113 -15.10 -22.77 5.28
CA THR A 113 -15.39 -21.51 4.57
C THR A 113 -16.31 -20.56 5.33
N SER A 114 -16.86 -21.02 6.46
CA SER A 114 -17.75 -20.25 7.34
C SER A 114 -17.45 -20.53 8.83
N LEU A 115 -17.89 -19.64 9.73
CA LEU A 115 -17.74 -19.82 11.18
C LEU A 115 -18.47 -21.07 11.71
N LEU A 116 -19.58 -21.47 11.07
CA LEU A 116 -20.34 -22.67 11.46
C LEU A 116 -19.62 -23.97 11.05
N GLU A 117 -18.94 -23.98 9.89
CA GLU A 117 -18.06 -25.07 9.51
C GLU A 117 -16.81 -25.10 10.39
N ALA A 118 -16.23 -23.95 10.71
CA ALA A 118 -15.09 -23.85 11.61
C ALA A 118 -15.43 -24.47 12.98
N LEU A 119 -16.59 -24.15 13.56
CA LEU A 119 -17.02 -24.74 14.83
C LEU A 119 -17.10 -26.28 14.82
N ARG A 120 -17.21 -26.92 13.64
CA ARG A 120 -17.25 -28.38 13.47
C ARG A 120 -15.93 -29.00 12.99
N TRP A 121 -14.96 -28.20 12.57
CA TRP A 121 -13.69 -28.70 12.02
C TRP A 121 -12.68 -29.03 13.14
N PRO A 122 -12.07 -30.24 13.18
CA PRO A 122 -11.33 -30.72 14.36
C PRO A 122 -10.18 -29.84 14.85
N LEU A 123 -9.47 -29.15 13.94
CA LEU A 123 -8.33 -28.31 14.30
C LEU A 123 -8.72 -26.89 14.75
N SER A 124 -9.99 -26.48 14.64
CA SER A 124 -10.40 -25.09 14.91
C SER A 124 -10.09 -24.60 16.32
N LEU A 125 -10.16 -25.47 17.34
CA LEU A 125 -9.80 -25.06 18.70
C LEU A 125 -8.29 -24.75 18.82
N ALA A 126 -7.44 -25.48 18.11
CA ALA A 126 -6.01 -25.22 18.05
C ALA A 126 -5.71 -23.94 17.23
N VAL A 127 -6.35 -23.77 16.06
CA VAL A 127 -6.19 -22.57 15.23
C VAL A 127 -6.71 -21.31 15.91
N ALA A 128 -7.85 -21.37 16.61
CA ALA A 128 -8.38 -20.25 17.38
C ALA A 128 -7.49 -19.87 18.58
N ARG A 129 -6.95 -20.86 19.31
CA ARG A 129 -5.95 -20.61 20.38
C ARG A 129 -4.68 -19.98 19.81
N ALA A 130 -4.18 -20.48 18.69
CA ALA A 130 -3.01 -19.93 18.00
C ALA A 130 -3.24 -18.48 17.54
N ALA A 131 -4.41 -18.17 16.97
CA ALA A 131 -4.77 -16.82 16.53
C ALA A 131 -5.03 -15.85 17.70
N LEU A 132 -5.50 -16.33 18.85
CA LEU A 132 -5.64 -15.52 20.07
C LEU A 132 -4.28 -15.23 20.71
N HIS A 133 -3.39 -16.23 20.77
CA HIS A 133 -2.02 -16.09 21.26
C HIS A 133 -1.20 -15.12 20.40
N GLU A 134 -1.35 -15.19 19.07
CA GLU A 134 -0.66 -14.35 18.08
C GLU A 134 -0.74 -12.85 18.38
N LEU A 135 -1.87 -12.37 18.91
CA LEU A 135 -2.10 -10.97 19.25
C LEU A 135 -1.11 -10.41 20.28
N PHE A 136 -0.46 -11.29 21.05
CA PHE A 136 0.50 -10.96 22.11
C PHE A 136 1.95 -11.32 21.74
N VAL A 137 2.19 -11.96 20.59
CA VAL A 137 3.54 -12.36 20.14
C VAL A 137 4.30 -11.14 19.62
N LYS A 138 5.41 -10.80 20.27
CA LYS A 138 6.31 -9.70 19.88
C LYS A 138 6.87 -9.90 18.46
N PRO A 139 7.12 -8.80 17.72
CA PRO A 139 7.82 -8.85 16.42
C PRO A 139 9.16 -9.59 16.47
N GLY A 140 9.54 -10.22 15.35
CA GLY A 140 10.84 -10.88 15.20
C GLY A 140 12.00 -9.87 15.11
N ALA A 141 13.16 -10.22 15.66
CA ALA A 141 14.37 -9.40 15.61
C ALA A 141 15.27 -9.68 14.39
N MET A 142 15.05 -10.79 13.68
CA MET A 142 15.81 -11.14 12.47
C MET A 142 15.32 -10.37 11.25
N GLU A 143 16.23 -9.99 10.35
CA GLU A 143 15.93 -9.36 9.06
C GLU A 143 15.01 -10.21 8.16
N ASP A 144 15.21 -11.53 8.19
CA ASP A 144 14.50 -12.55 7.44
C ASP A 144 14.53 -13.85 8.26
N GLU A 145 13.50 -14.68 8.11
CA GLU A 145 13.42 -15.99 8.74
C GLU A 145 12.62 -16.97 7.88
N SER A 146 12.69 -18.27 8.19
CA SER A 146 11.97 -19.25 7.39
C SER A 146 10.46 -19.18 7.63
N VAL A 147 9.68 -19.53 6.60
CA VAL A 147 8.21 -19.62 6.65
C VAL A 147 7.76 -20.45 7.87
N TYR A 148 8.47 -21.55 8.17
CA TYR A 148 8.26 -22.35 9.36
C TYR A 148 8.50 -21.56 10.65
N LYS A 149 9.67 -20.95 10.82
CA LYS A 149 10.05 -20.24 12.06
C LYS A 149 9.07 -19.11 12.38
N PHE A 150 8.72 -18.27 11.41
CA PHE A 150 7.75 -17.18 11.60
C PHE A 150 6.39 -17.71 12.09
N ILE A 151 5.90 -18.80 11.52
CA ILE A 151 4.53 -19.27 11.77
C ILE A 151 4.45 -20.16 13.02
N ALA A 152 5.50 -20.92 13.30
CA ALA A 152 5.68 -21.62 14.57
C ALA A 152 5.81 -20.65 15.75
N ARG A 153 6.59 -19.57 15.60
CA ARG A 153 6.76 -18.48 16.56
C ARG A 153 5.45 -17.74 16.85
N ARG A 154 4.69 -17.41 15.80
CA ARG A 154 3.58 -16.47 15.90
C ARG A 154 2.20 -17.12 16.08
N PHE A 155 1.98 -18.30 15.49
CA PHE A 155 0.72 -19.03 15.60
C PHE A 155 0.92 -20.33 16.38
N SER A 156 1.51 -21.35 15.74
CA SER A 156 1.94 -22.61 16.35
C SER A 156 2.64 -23.51 15.31
N PRO A 157 3.46 -24.49 15.73
CA PRO A 157 4.00 -25.51 14.82
C PRO A 157 2.90 -26.28 14.07
N LEU A 158 1.74 -26.55 14.71
CA LEU A 158 0.60 -27.21 14.09
C LEU A 158 0.02 -26.41 12.91
N VAL A 159 -0.07 -25.08 13.05
CA VAL A 159 -0.52 -24.20 11.95
C VAL A 159 0.53 -24.14 10.83
N ALA A 160 1.82 -24.20 11.17
CA ALA A 160 2.87 -24.33 10.15
C ALA A 160 2.74 -25.64 9.38
N GLU A 161 2.65 -26.80 10.07
CA GLU A 161 2.79 -28.13 9.46
C GLU A 161 1.51 -28.74 8.86
N LYS A 162 0.31 -28.33 9.31
CA LYS A 162 -0.97 -28.86 8.78
C LYS A 162 -1.78 -27.86 7.94
N LEU A 163 -1.37 -26.59 7.87
CA LEU A 163 -2.05 -25.57 7.04
C LEU A 163 -1.13 -24.83 6.09
N LEU A 164 0.03 -24.34 6.55
CA LEU A 164 0.88 -23.52 5.69
C LEU A 164 1.88 -24.33 4.85
N ASP A 165 2.39 -25.44 5.37
CA ASP A 165 3.22 -26.42 4.66
C ASP A 165 2.59 -26.92 3.34
N PRO A 166 1.33 -27.44 3.31
CA PRO A 166 0.67 -27.79 2.06
C PRO A 166 0.43 -26.56 1.16
N MET A 167 0.11 -25.39 1.73
CA MET A 167 -0.13 -24.17 0.95
C MET A 167 1.14 -23.65 0.26
N ALA A 168 2.29 -23.70 0.94
CA ALA A 168 3.58 -23.30 0.39
C ALA A 168 4.11 -24.34 -0.60
N SER A 169 3.92 -25.64 -0.33
CA SER A 169 4.19 -26.70 -1.29
C SER A 169 3.37 -26.53 -2.58
N GLY A 170 2.08 -26.20 -2.47
CA GLY A 170 1.19 -25.92 -3.61
C GLY A 170 1.42 -24.59 -4.35
N ILE A 171 2.30 -23.71 -3.86
CA ILE A 171 2.65 -22.42 -4.52
C ILE A 171 4.11 -22.41 -5.03
N PHE A 172 5.03 -22.94 -4.22
CA PHE A 172 6.48 -22.85 -4.44
C PHE A 172 7.14 -24.21 -4.70
N GLY A 173 6.42 -25.33 -4.51
CA GLY A 173 7.04 -26.67 -4.48
C GLY A 173 8.10 -26.83 -3.39
N GLY A 174 8.10 -25.99 -2.35
CA GLY A 174 9.28 -25.72 -1.53
C GLY A 174 9.11 -25.96 -0.03
N ASP A 175 10.20 -26.38 0.61
CA ASP A 175 10.31 -26.68 2.04
C ASP A 175 10.19 -25.41 2.89
N ILE A 176 9.10 -25.29 3.67
CA ILE A 176 8.85 -24.11 4.52
C ILE A 176 9.92 -23.89 5.59
N ARG A 177 10.75 -24.89 5.92
CA ARG A 177 11.88 -24.73 6.85
C ARG A 177 13.05 -23.97 6.21
N LYS A 178 13.06 -23.83 4.88
CA LYS A 178 14.12 -23.19 4.08
C LYS A 178 13.64 -21.95 3.32
N LEU A 179 12.39 -21.91 2.85
CA LEU A 179 11.80 -20.73 2.20
C LEU A 179 11.76 -19.50 3.13
N SER A 180 12.09 -18.32 2.61
CA SER A 180 11.99 -17.02 3.30
C SER A 180 10.54 -16.57 3.46
N ILE A 181 10.14 -16.17 4.67
CA ILE A 181 8.83 -15.52 4.89
C ILE A 181 8.78 -14.14 4.19
N ARG A 182 9.89 -13.40 4.17
CA ARG A 182 10.00 -12.05 3.60
C ARG A 182 9.85 -12.06 2.07
N SER A 183 10.35 -13.10 1.39
CA SER A 183 10.25 -13.22 -0.07
C SER A 183 9.02 -14.01 -0.55
N CYS A 184 8.61 -15.08 0.14
CA CYS A 184 7.42 -15.86 -0.26
C CYS A 184 6.09 -15.23 0.18
N PHE A 185 6.05 -14.59 1.35
CA PHE A 185 4.82 -14.04 1.94
C PHE A 185 5.02 -12.63 2.54
N PRO A 186 5.58 -11.65 1.77
CA PRO A 186 5.94 -10.31 2.29
C PRO A 186 4.81 -9.61 3.04
N MET A 187 3.56 -9.80 2.61
CA MET A 187 2.37 -9.24 3.28
C MET A 187 2.24 -9.64 4.76
N LEU A 188 2.64 -10.85 5.16
CA LEU A 188 2.58 -11.26 6.56
C LEU A 188 3.64 -10.53 7.41
N VAL A 189 4.83 -10.34 6.86
CA VAL A 189 5.91 -9.55 7.49
C VAL A 189 5.51 -8.07 7.57
N ASP A 190 4.88 -7.54 6.52
CA ASP A 190 4.34 -6.17 6.49
C ASP A 190 3.29 -5.93 7.58
N LEU A 191 2.38 -6.89 7.82
CA LEU A 191 1.38 -6.76 8.88
C LEU A 191 2.00 -6.87 10.28
N GLU A 192 2.97 -7.77 10.50
CA GLU A 192 3.74 -7.81 11.75
C GLU A 192 4.44 -6.47 11.99
N LYS A 193 5.17 -5.93 11.01
CA LYS A 193 5.92 -4.67 11.13
C LYS A 193 5.01 -3.44 11.31
N LYS A 194 3.86 -3.37 10.63
CA LYS A 194 2.96 -2.20 10.67
C LYS A 194 2.00 -2.19 11.86
N HIS A 195 1.65 -3.34 12.42
CA HIS A 195 0.61 -3.45 13.46
C HIS A 195 1.04 -4.15 14.76
N GLY A 196 2.23 -4.77 14.77
CA GLY A 196 2.74 -5.65 15.83
C GLY A 196 2.19 -7.08 15.74
N SER A 197 1.04 -7.27 15.09
CA SER A 197 0.38 -8.56 14.90
C SER A 197 -0.26 -8.67 13.51
N VAL A 198 -0.18 -9.86 12.94
CA VAL A 198 -0.82 -10.27 11.69
C VAL A 198 -2.34 -10.36 11.85
N VAL A 199 -2.88 -10.93 12.94
CA VAL A 199 -4.35 -10.99 13.13
C VAL A 199 -4.91 -9.59 13.34
N LYS A 200 -4.25 -8.76 14.14
CA LYS A 200 -4.56 -7.33 14.30
C LYS A 200 -4.45 -6.58 12.97
N GLY A 201 -3.43 -6.90 12.16
CA GLY A 201 -3.27 -6.35 10.81
C GLY A 201 -4.37 -6.80 9.84
N MET A 202 -4.87 -8.02 9.93
CA MET A 202 -5.99 -8.50 9.10
C MET A 202 -7.34 -7.92 9.53
N LEU A 203 -7.54 -7.68 10.83
CA LEU A 203 -8.79 -7.12 11.39
C LEU A 203 -8.88 -5.59 11.27
N PHE A 204 -7.77 -4.88 11.51
CA PHE A 204 -7.74 -3.40 11.61
C PHE A 204 -6.85 -2.73 10.55
N GLY A 205 -5.88 -3.44 9.98
CA GLY A 205 -5.02 -2.95 8.89
C GLY A 205 -5.69 -2.95 7.52
N GLY A 206 -6.99 -2.64 7.48
CA GLY A 206 -7.79 -2.58 6.27
C GLY A 206 -7.35 -1.45 5.36
N SER A 207 -6.36 -1.71 4.50
CA SER A 207 -5.99 -0.78 3.43
C SER A 207 -7.24 -0.46 2.62
N LYS A 208 -7.55 0.83 2.48
CA LYS A 208 -8.37 1.27 1.35
C LYS A 208 -7.66 0.73 0.11
N GLY A 209 -8.37 -0.06 -0.70
CA GLY A 209 -7.80 -0.59 -1.93
C GLY A 209 -7.43 0.59 -2.81
N ASP A 210 -6.17 0.68 -3.23
CA ASP A 210 -5.78 1.74 -4.16
C ASP A 210 -6.61 1.57 -5.43
N ASP A 211 -7.23 2.66 -5.86
CA ASP A 211 -8.13 2.71 -7.00
C ASP A 211 -7.35 3.00 -8.30
N THR A 212 -6.02 3.19 -8.19
CA THR A 212 -5.06 3.40 -9.27
C THR A 212 -4.28 2.13 -9.65
N LEU A 213 -3.58 2.21 -10.78
CA LEU A 213 -2.68 1.21 -11.36
C LEU A 213 -1.23 1.77 -11.38
N LEU A 214 -0.23 0.95 -11.73
CA LEU A 214 1.21 1.31 -11.74
C LEU A 214 1.58 2.49 -12.64
N ASP A 215 0.73 2.80 -13.63
CA ASP A 215 0.86 3.94 -14.55
C ASP A 215 0.17 5.22 -14.02
N GLY A 216 -0.46 5.15 -12.85
CA GLY A 216 -1.25 6.23 -12.26
C GLY A 216 -2.68 6.34 -12.80
N THR A 217 -3.11 5.45 -13.70
CA THR A 217 -4.49 5.45 -14.21
C THR A 217 -5.46 4.80 -13.23
N ASN A 218 -6.71 5.26 -13.20
CA ASN A 218 -7.75 4.66 -12.36
C ASN A 218 -8.20 3.30 -12.94
N LYS A 219 -8.40 2.31 -12.06
CA LYS A 219 -8.95 0.99 -12.42
C LYS A 219 -10.29 1.12 -13.15
N SER A 220 -10.45 0.36 -14.24
CA SER A 220 -11.69 0.36 -15.02
C SER A 220 -12.84 -0.35 -14.30
N ALA A 221 -14.07 -0.19 -14.80
CA ALA A 221 -15.23 -0.92 -14.29
C ALA A 221 -15.09 -2.45 -14.44
N PHE A 222 -14.38 -2.92 -15.48
CA PHE A 222 -14.07 -4.34 -15.68
C PHE A 222 -13.07 -4.83 -14.61
N VAL A 223 -11.98 -4.08 -14.38
CA VAL A 223 -11.00 -4.40 -13.34
C VAL A 223 -11.68 -4.47 -11.97
N LYS A 224 -12.42 -3.43 -11.56
CA LYS A 224 -13.09 -3.39 -10.24
C LYS A 224 -14.16 -4.47 -10.05
N LYS A 225 -14.81 -4.93 -11.13
CA LYS A 225 -15.77 -6.05 -11.09
C LYS A 225 -15.06 -7.37 -10.78
N HIS A 226 -13.95 -7.65 -11.47
CA HIS A 226 -13.30 -8.96 -11.45
C HIS A 226 -12.12 -9.08 -10.47
N GLU A 227 -11.61 -7.99 -9.91
CA GLU A 227 -10.54 -7.98 -8.87
C GLU A 227 -10.90 -8.85 -7.65
N LYS A 228 -12.20 -9.07 -7.40
CA LYS A 228 -12.72 -9.88 -6.28
C LYS A 228 -12.79 -11.39 -6.56
N SER A 229 -12.59 -11.84 -7.79
CA SER A 229 -12.66 -13.27 -8.14
C SER A 229 -11.50 -14.05 -7.52
N ILE A 230 -11.71 -15.33 -7.20
CA ILE A 230 -10.72 -16.18 -6.53
C ILE A 230 -9.51 -16.47 -7.43
N SER A 231 -9.82 -16.83 -8.69
CA SER A 231 -8.89 -16.97 -9.81
C SER A 231 -9.67 -16.80 -11.12
N VAL A 232 -8.94 -16.63 -12.22
CA VAL A 232 -9.42 -16.39 -13.59
C VAL A 232 -8.58 -17.21 -14.58
N SER A 233 -9.19 -17.68 -15.67
CA SER A 233 -8.55 -18.28 -16.84
C SER A 233 -9.33 -17.88 -18.12
N PHE A 234 -9.16 -18.59 -19.24
CA PHE A 234 -9.88 -18.34 -20.50
C PHE A 234 -10.59 -19.60 -21.00
N THR A 235 -11.55 -19.44 -21.92
CA THR A 235 -12.29 -20.54 -22.58
C THR A 235 -11.36 -21.60 -23.17
N ASP A 236 -10.28 -21.16 -23.79
CA ASP A 236 -9.34 -22.00 -24.53
C ASP A 236 -8.03 -22.28 -23.77
N GLY A 237 -8.00 -21.92 -22.48
CA GLY A 237 -6.86 -22.06 -21.58
C GLY A 237 -5.92 -20.84 -21.56
N MET A 238 -4.93 -20.86 -20.69
CA MET A 238 -4.01 -19.74 -20.49
C MET A 238 -3.10 -19.44 -21.70
N SER A 239 -2.95 -20.37 -22.65
CA SER A 239 -2.29 -20.09 -23.94
C SER A 239 -2.93 -18.91 -24.69
N THR A 240 -4.25 -18.72 -24.61
CA THR A 240 -4.97 -17.59 -25.22
C THR A 240 -4.34 -16.23 -24.92
N LEU A 241 -3.85 -16.01 -23.69
CA LEU A 241 -3.17 -14.78 -23.30
C LEU A 241 -1.77 -14.66 -23.93
N MET A 242 -1.06 -15.78 -24.08
CA MET A 242 0.28 -15.85 -24.65
C MET A 242 0.25 -15.64 -26.16
N ASP A 243 -0.72 -16.23 -26.84
CA ASP A 243 -0.91 -16.11 -28.28
C ASP A 243 -1.29 -14.67 -28.65
N ALA A 244 -2.24 -14.06 -27.93
CA ALA A 244 -2.59 -12.66 -28.10
C ALA A 244 -1.43 -11.68 -27.82
N LEU A 245 -0.54 -12.01 -26.86
CA LEU A 245 0.68 -11.25 -26.62
C LEU A 245 1.72 -11.42 -27.74
N ALA A 246 1.93 -12.65 -28.21
CA ALA A 246 2.86 -12.97 -29.29
C ALA A 246 2.43 -12.30 -30.60
N ASP A 247 1.15 -12.38 -30.95
CA ASP A 247 0.61 -11.74 -32.15
C ASP A 247 0.57 -10.22 -32.01
N SER A 248 0.32 -9.68 -30.82
CA SER A 248 0.48 -8.24 -30.57
C SER A 248 1.93 -7.76 -30.79
N ILE A 249 2.93 -8.63 -30.64
CA ILE A 249 4.35 -8.33 -30.89
C ILE A 249 4.69 -8.51 -32.38
N LYS A 250 4.32 -9.63 -33.01
CA LYS A 250 4.58 -9.91 -34.44
C LYS A 250 3.96 -8.86 -35.37
N ASN A 251 2.80 -8.32 -35.01
CA ASN A 251 2.06 -7.33 -35.82
C ASN A 251 2.57 -5.89 -35.66
N ASP A 252 3.66 -5.65 -34.91
CA ASP A 252 4.17 -4.31 -34.62
C ASP A 252 5.58 -4.10 -35.22
N PRO A 253 5.79 -3.11 -36.10
CA PRO A 253 7.09 -2.91 -36.78
C PRO A 253 8.23 -2.53 -35.82
N MET A 254 7.94 -2.17 -34.57
CA MET A 254 8.94 -1.88 -33.55
C MET A 254 9.52 -3.16 -32.92
N ALA A 255 8.85 -4.31 -33.04
CA ALA A 255 9.19 -5.52 -32.30
C ALA A 255 9.26 -6.79 -33.17
N ASP A 256 10.02 -7.76 -32.68
CA ASP A 256 10.32 -9.02 -33.36
C ASP A 256 10.34 -10.16 -32.33
N LEU A 257 9.89 -11.35 -32.70
CA LEU A 257 9.81 -12.54 -31.83
C LEU A 257 10.47 -13.72 -32.53
N GLN A 258 11.69 -14.02 -32.11
CA GLN A 258 12.57 -15.03 -32.70
C GLN A 258 12.55 -16.27 -31.80
N LEU A 259 11.84 -17.30 -32.27
CA LEU A 259 11.77 -18.64 -31.66
C LEU A 259 12.95 -19.51 -32.15
N ASN A 260 13.16 -20.67 -31.52
CA ASN A 260 14.34 -21.53 -31.77
C ASN A 260 15.68 -20.79 -31.63
N THR A 261 15.76 -19.78 -30.77
CA THR A 261 16.92 -18.90 -30.62
C THR A 261 17.47 -19.03 -29.21
N LYS A 262 18.24 -20.10 -28.97
CA LYS A 262 18.88 -20.36 -27.69
C LYS A 262 20.12 -19.50 -27.55
N VAL A 263 20.02 -18.43 -26.77
CA VAL A 263 21.16 -17.62 -26.36
C VAL A 263 22.15 -18.48 -25.58
N THR A 264 23.43 -18.38 -25.95
CA THR A 264 24.53 -19.18 -25.38
C THR A 264 25.54 -18.34 -24.63
N ARG A 265 25.79 -17.10 -25.08
CA ARG A 265 26.81 -16.22 -24.53
C ARG A 265 26.41 -14.75 -24.70
N LEU A 266 26.70 -13.93 -23.70
CA LEU A 266 26.45 -12.49 -23.70
C LEU A 266 27.77 -11.74 -23.48
N GLU A 267 28.34 -11.22 -24.57
CA GLU A 267 29.48 -10.33 -24.46
C GLU A 267 29.06 -8.91 -24.04
N VAL A 268 29.92 -8.27 -23.25
CA VAL A 268 29.79 -6.88 -22.83
C VAL A 268 31.01 -6.13 -23.37
N HIS A 269 30.77 -5.18 -24.27
CA HIS A 269 31.82 -4.35 -24.86
C HIS A 269 31.88 -2.98 -24.18
N GLY A 270 32.99 -2.71 -23.48
CA GLY A 270 33.41 -1.36 -23.11
C GLY A 270 33.62 -1.11 -21.61
N GLN A 271 34.86 -1.27 -21.16
CA GLN A 271 35.42 -0.51 -20.02
C GLN A 271 36.56 0.42 -20.44
N ASN A 272 37.30 0.11 -21.52
CA ASN A 272 38.60 0.74 -21.82
C ASN A 272 38.58 1.85 -22.89
N ASN A 273 37.46 2.53 -23.16
CA ASN A 273 37.53 3.73 -24.01
C ASN A 273 36.40 4.76 -23.79
N THR A 274 36.76 6.01 -23.58
CA THR A 274 35.88 7.16 -23.29
C THR A 274 35.29 7.81 -24.54
N SER A 275 35.01 7.02 -25.59
CA SER A 275 34.16 7.43 -26.73
C SER A 275 33.76 6.26 -27.62
N SER A 276 32.51 5.80 -27.51
CA SER A 276 31.85 5.05 -28.59
C SER A 276 30.33 5.18 -28.56
N LYS A 277 29.73 5.69 -29.64
CA LYS A 277 28.28 5.65 -29.90
C LYS A 277 27.84 4.27 -30.44
N GLY A 278 28.42 3.20 -29.89
CA GLY A 278 28.27 1.82 -30.37
C GLY A 278 27.32 0.94 -29.54
N PRO A 279 26.99 -0.27 -30.03
CA PRO A 279 26.30 -1.29 -29.25
C PRO A 279 27.19 -1.76 -28.09
N ARG A 280 26.57 -2.00 -26.92
CA ARG A 280 27.27 -2.38 -25.67
C ARG A 280 27.31 -3.89 -25.46
N PHE A 281 26.44 -4.62 -26.13
CA PHE A 281 26.27 -6.05 -25.96
C PHE A 281 26.36 -6.77 -27.30
N VAL A 282 26.92 -7.97 -27.31
CA VAL A 282 26.80 -8.92 -28.41
C VAL A 282 26.15 -10.18 -27.84
N VAL A 283 25.03 -10.58 -28.42
CA VAL A 283 24.25 -11.74 -28.01
C VAL A 283 24.51 -12.86 -29.01
N GLU A 284 25.18 -13.92 -28.57
CA GLU A 284 25.40 -15.13 -29.38
C GLU A 284 24.27 -16.14 -29.13
N SER A 285 23.63 -16.60 -30.20
CA SER A 285 22.57 -17.59 -30.17
C SER A 285 22.81 -18.73 -31.13
N LYS A 286 22.16 -19.86 -30.86
CA LYS A 286 22.09 -21.00 -31.78
C LYS A 286 20.69 -21.61 -31.78
N ASP A 287 20.36 -22.30 -32.86
CA ASP A 287 19.17 -23.15 -32.88
C ASP A 287 19.40 -24.39 -31.98
N PRO A 288 18.53 -24.68 -31.01
CA PRO A 288 18.70 -25.85 -30.13
C PRO A 288 18.31 -27.19 -30.78
N THR A 289 17.68 -27.15 -31.95
CA THR A 289 17.24 -28.30 -32.75
C THR A 289 18.28 -28.69 -33.80
N SER A 290 18.76 -27.72 -34.61
CA SER A 290 19.81 -27.98 -35.61
C SER A 290 21.23 -27.86 -35.05
N GLY A 291 21.41 -27.13 -33.95
CA GLY A 291 22.72 -26.80 -33.38
C GLY A 291 23.43 -25.62 -34.06
N GLU A 292 22.85 -25.07 -35.13
CA GLU A 292 23.43 -24.02 -35.99
C GLU A 292 23.59 -22.68 -35.26
N ILE A 293 24.77 -22.06 -35.36
CA ILE A 293 25.08 -20.77 -34.74
C ILE A 293 24.49 -19.65 -35.62
N GLN A 294 23.72 -18.75 -35.01
CA GLN A 294 23.07 -17.64 -35.69
C GLN A 294 23.97 -16.39 -35.71
N GLU A 295 23.65 -15.41 -36.55
CA GLU A 295 24.39 -14.14 -36.61
C GLU A 295 24.34 -13.38 -35.26
N PRO A 296 25.49 -13.01 -34.65
CA PRO A 296 25.50 -12.37 -33.33
C PRO A 296 24.78 -11.02 -33.28
N ILE A 297 23.76 -10.92 -32.42
CA ILE A 297 22.90 -9.74 -32.32
C ILE A 297 23.59 -8.66 -31.47
N ARG A 298 23.97 -7.55 -32.12
CA ARG A 298 24.51 -6.36 -31.46
C ARG A 298 23.38 -5.54 -30.83
N ALA A 299 23.45 -5.28 -29.53
CA ALA A 299 22.39 -4.62 -28.77
C ALA A 299 22.90 -3.43 -27.92
N SER A 300 22.01 -2.46 -27.68
CA SER A 300 22.28 -1.29 -26.82
C SER A 300 22.01 -1.58 -25.34
N HIS A 301 21.00 -2.40 -25.05
CA HIS A 301 20.56 -2.83 -23.72
C HIS A 301 19.98 -4.25 -23.85
N VAL A 302 20.05 -5.04 -22.78
CA VAL A 302 19.53 -6.40 -22.72
C VAL A 302 18.63 -6.56 -21.51
N PHE A 303 17.47 -7.20 -21.68
CA PHE A 303 16.54 -7.52 -20.61
C PHE A 303 16.45 -9.03 -20.47
N SER A 304 17.06 -9.60 -19.43
CA SER A 304 16.94 -11.03 -19.16
C SER A 304 15.66 -11.34 -18.41
N THR A 305 14.79 -12.14 -19.02
CA THR A 305 13.62 -12.75 -18.36
C THR A 305 13.68 -14.29 -18.33
N ILE A 306 14.77 -14.88 -18.82
CA ILE A 306 15.08 -16.31 -18.64
C ILE A 306 15.43 -16.62 -17.17
N PRO A 307 15.12 -17.84 -16.69
CA PRO A 307 15.51 -18.30 -15.35
C PRO A 307 16.99 -18.14 -15.02
N ALA A 308 17.30 -17.82 -13.76
CA ALA A 308 18.66 -17.54 -13.29
C ALA A 308 19.67 -18.67 -13.60
N CYS A 309 19.25 -19.93 -13.53
CA CYS A 309 20.08 -21.10 -13.87
C CYS A 309 20.46 -21.18 -15.36
N TYR A 310 19.68 -20.57 -16.27
CA TYR A 310 20.01 -20.45 -17.68
C TYR A 310 20.75 -19.15 -18.02
N LEU A 311 20.57 -18.09 -17.22
CA LEU A 311 21.34 -16.85 -17.37
C LEU A 311 22.80 -16.99 -16.86
N ALA A 312 23.01 -17.72 -15.77
CA ALA A 312 24.33 -17.91 -15.17
C ALA A 312 25.42 -18.40 -16.16
N PRO A 313 25.21 -19.45 -16.99
CA PRO A 313 26.21 -19.84 -17.99
C PRO A 313 26.38 -18.78 -19.09
N VAL A 314 25.31 -18.11 -19.52
CA VAL A 314 25.33 -17.10 -20.59
C VAL A 314 26.20 -15.88 -20.23
N VAL A 315 26.30 -15.51 -18.95
CA VAL A 315 27.11 -14.38 -18.47
C VAL A 315 28.42 -14.81 -17.80
N LYS A 316 28.77 -16.10 -17.82
CA LYS A 316 29.91 -16.64 -17.06
C LYS A 316 31.24 -16.01 -17.46
N ASP A 317 31.49 -15.86 -18.76
CA ASP A 317 32.77 -15.38 -19.29
C ASP A 317 32.98 -13.87 -19.08
N THR A 318 31.90 -13.10 -19.02
CA THR A 318 31.91 -11.63 -19.00
C THR A 318 31.57 -11.01 -17.65
N ALA A 319 30.84 -11.75 -16.81
CA ALA A 319 30.49 -11.36 -15.45
C ALA A 319 30.48 -12.60 -14.52
N PRO A 320 31.64 -13.24 -14.24
CA PRO A 320 31.70 -14.46 -13.43
C PRO A 320 31.07 -14.27 -12.04
N GLY A 321 31.33 -13.15 -11.36
CA GLY A 321 30.71 -12.83 -10.07
C GLY A 321 29.20 -12.53 -10.13
N LEU A 322 28.62 -12.32 -11.32
CA LEU A 322 27.17 -12.34 -11.53
C LEU A 322 26.68 -13.77 -11.73
N ALA A 323 27.39 -14.59 -12.51
CA ALA A 323 27.06 -16.00 -12.72
C ALA A 323 27.07 -16.81 -11.40
N GLU A 324 28.04 -16.56 -10.53
CA GLU A 324 28.11 -17.14 -9.18
C GLU A 324 26.87 -16.76 -8.35
N ALA A 325 26.54 -15.47 -8.30
CA ALA A 325 25.38 -14.99 -7.54
C ALA A 325 24.05 -15.50 -8.11
N LEU A 326 23.91 -15.63 -9.43
CA LEU A 326 22.76 -16.25 -10.07
C LEU A 326 22.63 -17.75 -9.73
N ASN A 327 23.76 -18.47 -9.61
CA ASN A 327 23.79 -19.87 -9.22
C ASN A 327 23.44 -20.12 -7.74
N GLU A 328 23.37 -19.09 -6.89
CA GLU A 328 22.80 -19.22 -5.53
C GLU A 328 21.31 -19.58 -5.58
N ILE A 329 20.57 -19.05 -6.57
CA ILE A 329 19.14 -19.30 -6.76
C ILE A 329 18.93 -20.75 -7.20
N LYS A 330 18.39 -21.57 -6.29
CA LYS A 330 18.06 -22.97 -6.57
C LYS A 330 16.66 -23.09 -7.16
N PHE A 331 16.43 -24.16 -7.90
CA PHE A 331 15.14 -24.51 -8.48
C PHE A 331 14.71 -25.89 -7.96
N VAL A 332 13.43 -26.21 -8.09
CA VAL A 332 12.91 -27.58 -7.90
C VAL A 332 12.24 -28.05 -9.18
N ASP A 333 12.38 -29.34 -9.43
CA ASP A 333 11.69 -30.06 -10.49
C ASP A 333 10.28 -30.45 -10.00
N MET A 334 9.31 -30.37 -10.88
CA MET A 334 7.91 -30.71 -10.60
C MET A 334 7.41 -31.68 -11.68
N SER A 335 6.48 -32.56 -11.35
CA SER A 335 5.72 -33.30 -12.36
C SER A 335 4.23 -32.97 -12.25
N MET A 336 3.63 -32.85 -13.42
CA MET A 336 2.17 -32.76 -13.61
C MET A 336 1.73 -34.07 -14.26
N VAL A 337 0.77 -34.76 -13.66
CA VAL A 337 0.06 -35.86 -14.30
C VAL A 337 -1.37 -35.42 -14.56
N HIS A 338 -1.73 -35.35 -15.83
CA HIS A 338 -3.09 -35.06 -16.26
C HIS A 338 -3.86 -36.38 -16.38
N VAL A 339 -5.06 -36.41 -15.79
CA VAL A 339 -5.92 -37.59 -15.76
C VAL A 339 -7.33 -37.17 -16.17
N GLY A 340 -7.81 -37.70 -17.29
CA GLY A 340 -9.10 -37.41 -17.90
C GLY A 340 -10.03 -38.63 -17.89
N TYR A 341 -11.30 -38.37 -17.63
CA TYR A 341 -12.40 -39.33 -17.78
C TYR A 341 -13.54 -38.65 -18.54
N ASN A 342 -14.21 -39.36 -19.45
CA ASN A 342 -15.36 -38.85 -20.19
C ASN A 342 -16.64 -38.78 -19.32
N GLU A 343 -16.67 -39.50 -18.19
CA GLU A 343 -17.75 -39.52 -17.20
C GLU A 343 -17.44 -38.71 -15.92
N LYS A 344 -18.48 -38.34 -15.14
CA LYS A 344 -18.32 -37.66 -13.84
C LYS A 344 -17.99 -38.67 -12.73
N VAL A 345 -16.74 -39.15 -12.72
CA VAL A 345 -16.21 -40.00 -11.65
C VAL A 345 -15.98 -39.23 -10.33
N LEU A 346 -15.80 -37.90 -10.39
CA LEU A 346 -15.54 -37.07 -9.22
C LEU A 346 -16.82 -36.71 -8.47
N MET A 347 -17.01 -37.33 -7.30
CA MET A 347 -18.18 -37.13 -6.42
C MET A 347 -18.10 -35.91 -5.48
N THR A 348 -16.99 -35.15 -5.50
CA THR A 348 -16.75 -34.01 -4.59
C THR A 348 -16.51 -32.72 -5.37
N ASP A 349 -17.39 -31.74 -5.16
CA ASP A 349 -17.25 -30.41 -5.78
C ASP A 349 -16.25 -29.54 -4.99
N GLY A 350 -15.40 -28.79 -5.71
CA GLY A 350 -14.32 -27.99 -5.13
C GLY A 350 -13.20 -27.69 -6.12
N PHE A 351 -12.23 -26.89 -5.70
CA PHE A 351 -11.01 -26.60 -6.46
C PHE A 351 -10.04 -27.79 -6.51
N GLY A 352 -10.05 -28.62 -5.46
CA GLY A 352 -9.06 -29.67 -5.25
C GLY A 352 -8.55 -29.72 -3.80
N TYR A 353 -7.52 -30.54 -3.57
CA TYR A 353 -6.89 -30.74 -2.27
C TYR A 353 -5.37 -30.63 -2.32
N LEU A 354 -4.78 -30.17 -1.21
CA LEU A 354 -3.33 -30.13 -1.00
C LEU A 354 -2.93 -31.11 0.09
N ILE A 355 -1.72 -31.67 0.00
CA ILE A 355 -1.24 -32.72 0.90
C ILE A 355 -0.12 -32.15 1.78
N PRO A 356 -0.28 -32.15 3.13
CA PRO A 356 0.81 -31.80 4.04
C PRO A 356 1.97 -32.79 3.91
N THR A 357 3.21 -32.31 3.96
CA THR A 357 4.42 -33.16 3.88
C THR A 357 4.49 -34.19 5.01
N SER A 358 3.81 -33.92 6.13
CA SER A 358 3.64 -34.85 7.25
C SER A 358 2.82 -36.11 6.93
N GLU A 359 2.01 -36.13 5.86
CA GLU A 359 1.31 -37.33 5.37
C GLU A 359 2.25 -38.28 4.58
N ARG A 360 3.45 -37.82 4.19
CA ARG A 360 4.50 -38.57 3.46
C ARG A 360 4.10 -39.12 2.08
N GLU A 361 3.13 -38.51 1.43
CA GLU A 361 2.74 -38.83 0.05
C GLU A 361 3.80 -38.43 -0.99
N LYS A 362 3.83 -39.15 -2.12
CA LYS A 362 4.59 -38.76 -3.32
C LYS A 362 3.95 -37.58 -4.09
N VAL A 363 2.71 -37.23 -3.75
CA VAL A 363 1.90 -36.20 -4.38
C VAL A 363 1.81 -34.97 -3.46
N LEU A 364 1.86 -33.78 -4.05
CA LEU A 364 1.75 -32.49 -3.34
C LEU A 364 0.29 -31.99 -3.29
N GLY A 365 -0.53 -32.38 -4.27
CA GLY A 365 -1.95 -32.05 -4.34
C GLY A 365 -2.59 -32.47 -5.66
N VAL A 366 -3.91 -32.34 -5.73
CA VAL A 366 -4.72 -32.58 -6.94
C VAL A 366 -5.67 -31.42 -7.14
N VAL A 367 -5.72 -30.89 -8.36
CA VAL A 367 -6.68 -29.86 -8.79
C VAL A 367 -7.81 -30.53 -9.56
N PHE A 368 -9.04 -30.08 -9.31
CA PHE A 368 -10.26 -30.54 -9.96
C PHE A 368 -10.60 -29.57 -11.10
N ASP A 369 -9.94 -29.73 -12.25
CA ASP A 369 -9.99 -28.76 -13.35
C ASP A 369 -11.38 -28.68 -14.01
N SER A 370 -12.07 -29.82 -14.13
CA SER A 370 -13.44 -29.88 -14.65
C SER A 370 -14.48 -29.19 -13.76
N ASN A 371 -14.21 -29.07 -12.45
CA ASN A 371 -15.00 -28.26 -11.51
C ASN A 371 -14.57 -26.80 -11.53
N THR A 372 -13.27 -26.53 -11.71
CA THR A 372 -12.68 -25.19 -11.60
C THR A 372 -13.04 -24.30 -12.79
N PHE A 373 -12.97 -24.87 -14.00
CA PHE A 373 -13.38 -24.22 -15.25
C PHE A 373 -14.22 -25.19 -16.11
N PRO A 374 -15.53 -25.37 -15.80
CA PRO A 374 -16.39 -26.31 -16.54
C PRO A 374 -16.52 -25.99 -18.04
N VAL A 375 -16.34 -24.73 -18.43
CA VAL A 375 -16.35 -24.25 -19.83
C VAL A 375 -15.18 -24.81 -20.67
N GLN A 376 -14.15 -25.38 -20.02
CA GLN A 376 -13.04 -26.06 -20.68
C GLN A 376 -13.25 -27.59 -20.84
N ASN A 377 -14.43 -28.11 -20.49
CA ASN A 377 -14.82 -29.50 -20.77
C ASN A 377 -15.37 -29.61 -22.21
N ALA A 378 -15.42 -30.83 -22.77
CA ALA A 378 -16.08 -31.08 -24.05
C ALA A 378 -17.59 -30.72 -24.02
N GLU A 379 -18.13 -30.21 -25.14
CA GLU A 379 -19.52 -29.76 -25.21
C GLU A 379 -20.52 -30.91 -25.04
N GLY A 380 -21.35 -30.83 -23.99
CA GLY A 380 -22.41 -31.81 -23.71
C GLY A 380 -21.98 -33.01 -22.87
N GLU A 381 -20.68 -33.21 -22.62
CA GLU A 381 -20.15 -34.36 -21.88
C GLU A 381 -19.92 -34.07 -20.39
N MET A 382 -20.14 -35.09 -19.56
CA MET A 382 -19.96 -35.03 -18.09
C MET A 382 -18.48 -35.23 -17.68
N GLN A 383 -17.56 -34.64 -18.43
CA GLN A 383 -16.12 -34.91 -18.37
C GLN A 383 -15.50 -34.60 -17.00
N THR A 384 -14.67 -35.50 -16.46
CA THR A 384 -13.80 -35.25 -15.30
C THR A 384 -12.37 -34.97 -15.75
N ARG A 385 -11.78 -33.87 -15.28
CA ARG A 385 -10.39 -33.49 -15.53
C ARG A 385 -9.67 -33.23 -14.21
N LEU A 386 -8.56 -33.93 -13.99
CA LEU A 386 -7.74 -33.84 -12.78
C LEU A 386 -6.28 -33.56 -13.16
N SER A 387 -5.65 -32.62 -12.45
CA SER A 387 -4.19 -32.42 -12.46
C SER A 387 -3.60 -32.86 -11.13
N VAL A 388 -2.77 -33.90 -11.14
CA VAL A 388 -2.00 -34.35 -9.99
C VAL A 388 -0.61 -33.73 -10.02
N MET A 389 -0.22 -33.03 -8.96
CA MET A 389 1.10 -32.41 -8.83
C MET A 389 2.01 -33.25 -7.93
N SER A 390 3.25 -33.50 -8.36
CA SER A 390 4.28 -34.19 -7.57
C SER A 390 5.64 -33.51 -7.70
N GLY A 391 6.59 -33.89 -6.85
CA GLY A 391 7.98 -33.42 -6.91
C GLY A 391 8.35 -32.40 -5.85
N GLY A 392 8.92 -31.28 -6.29
CA GLY A 392 9.35 -30.19 -5.41
C GLY A 392 10.59 -30.53 -4.57
N ALA A 393 10.81 -29.73 -3.52
CA ALA A 393 11.90 -29.92 -2.57
C ALA A 393 11.83 -31.24 -1.79
N HIS A 394 10.63 -31.86 -1.76
CA HIS A 394 10.28 -33.02 -0.95
C HIS A 394 10.41 -34.35 -1.71
N PHE A 395 10.00 -34.43 -2.98
CA PHE A 395 10.11 -35.64 -3.81
C PHE A 395 11.01 -35.41 -5.04
N ARG A 396 12.30 -35.16 -4.77
CA ARG A 396 13.30 -34.72 -5.77
C ARG A 396 13.55 -35.72 -6.90
N GLU A 397 13.30 -37.00 -6.63
CA GLU A 397 13.49 -38.11 -7.59
C GLU A 397 12.60 -38.01 -8.83
N VAL A 398 11.55 -37.18 -8.80
CA VAL A 398 10.64 -36.93 -9.93
C VAL A 398 11.35 -36.54 -11.23
N ALA A 399 12.50 -35.84 -11.16
CA ALA A 399 13.30 -35.49 -12.34
C ALA A 399 13.92 -36.73 -13.05
N SER A 400 14.05 -37.84 -12.33
CA SER A 400 14.66 -39.09 -12.78
C SER A 400 13.67 -40.25 -12.97
N LEU A 401 12.40 -40.08 -12.62
CA LEU A 401 11.39 -41.14 -12.76
C LEU A 401 10.82 -41.20 -14.19
N PRO A 402 10.62 -42.40 -14.76
CA PRO A 402 9.89 -42.57 -16.01
C PRO A 402 8.44 -42.06 -15.91
N GLU A 403 7.90 -41.51 -17.00
CA GLU A 403 6.52 -41.00 -17.09
C GLU A 403 5.50 -42.03 -16.59
N GLY A 404 5.58 -43.28 -17.07
CA GLY A 404 4.71 -44.37 -16.63
C GLY A 404 4.88 -44.81 -15.17
N GLU A 405 5.86 -44.32 -14.39
CA GLU A 405 5.85 -44.44 -12.92
C GLU A 405 5.20 -43.23 -12.25
N LEU A 406 5.42 -42.02 -12.76
CA LEU A 406 4.72 -40.81 -12.30
C LEU A 406 3.19 -40.98 -12.43
N GLU A 407 2.74 -41.58 -13.54
CA GLU A 407 1.34 -41.93 -13.78
C GLU A 407 0.79 -42.95 -12.77
N ARG A 408 1.52 -44.03 -12.50
CA ARG A 408 1.13 -45.02 -11.47
C ARG A 408 1.03 -44.38 -10.08
N ASN A 409 2.04 -43.62 -9.68
CA ASN A 409 2.04 -42.90 -8.39
C ASN A 409 0.85 -41.92 -8.28
N ALA A 410 0.46 -41.26 -9.38
CA ALA A 410 -0.70 -40.38 -9.43
C ALA A 410 -2.04 -41.15 -9.34
N LEU A 411 -2.21 -42.22 -10.12
CA LEU A 411 -3.43 -43.05 -10.10
C LEU A 411 -3.63 -43.75 -8.75
N ASP A 412 -2.57 -44.26 -8.13
CA ASP A 412 -2.64 -44.85 -6.78
C ASP A 412 -3.00 -43.81 -5.71
N ALA A 413 -2.59 -42.55 -5.87
CA ALA A 413 -3.03 -41.46 -4.98
C ALA A 413 -4.51 -41.10 -5.20
N LEU A 414 -4.98 -40.99 -6.46
CA LEU A 414 -6.40 -40.75 -6.77
C LEU A 414 -7.29 -41.86 -6.21
N LYS A 415 -6.88 -43.12 -6.36
CA LYS A 415 -7.57 -44.31 -5.85
C LYS A 415 -7.68 -44.31 -4.33
N ARG A 416 -6.60 -43.98 -3.62
CA ARG A 416 -6.58 -43.96 -2.14
C ARG A 416 -7.31 -42.76 -1.54
N HIS A 417 -7.18 -41.57 -2.13
CA HIS A 417 -7.70 -40.33 -1.55
C HIS A 417 -9.14 -40.01 -1.98
N LEU A 418 -9.54 -40.38 -3.19
CA LEU A 418 -10.86 -40.07 -3.77
C LEU A 418 -11.72 -41.31 -4.07
N GLY A 419 -11.18 -42.52 -3.94
CA GLY A 419 -11.90 -43.76 -4.24
C GLY A 419 -12.11 -44.03 -5.73
N ILE A 420 -11.44 -43.30 -6.63
CA ILE A 420 -11.57 -43.48 -8.08
C ILE A 420 -10.85 -44.79 -8.46
N THR A 421 -11.61 -45.76 -8.95
CA THR A 421 -11.12 -47.11 -9.33
C THR A 421 -11.28 -47.41 -10.82
N GLN A 422 -11.95 -46.52 -11.55
CA GLN A 422 -12.06 -46.52 -13.00
C GLN A 422 -10.67 -46.35 -13.63
N MET A 423 -10.44 -46.98 -14.78
CA MET A 423 -9.31 -46.63 -15.64
C MET A 423 -9.61 -45.27 -16.31
N PRO A 424 -8.62 -44.38 -16.47
CA PRO A 424 -8.80 -43.12 -17.18
C PRO A 424 -8.90 -43.32 -18.69
N ASP A 425 -9.70 -42.49 -19.35
CA ASP A 425 -9.75 -42.39 -20.82
C ASP A 425 -8.48 -41.71 -21.36
N TYR A 426 -7.89 -40.79 -20.58
CA TYR A 426 -6.64 -40.10 -20.90
C TYR A 426 -5.75 -40.02 -19.67
N VAL A 427 -4.49 -40.43 -19.79
CA VAL A 427 -3.46 -40.20 -18.78
C VAL A 427 -2.18 -39.75 -19.47
N ARG A 428 -1.53 -38.73 -18.91
CA ARG A 428 -0.22 -38.27 -19.37
C ARG A 428 0.55 -37.57 -18.25
N ALA A 429 1.73 -38.09 -17.91
CA ALA A 429 2.73 -37.36 -17.15
C ALA A 429 3.50 -36.34 -18.00
N MET A 430 4.09 -35.36 -17.33
CA MET A 430 5.14 -34.49 -17.83
C MET A 430 5.99 -33.99 -16.65
N THR A 431 7.25 -33.64 -16.92
CA THR A 431 8.21 -33.15 -15.91
C THR A 431 8.75 -31.78 -16.28
N MET A 432 8.58 -30.82 -15.36
CA MET A 432 9.04 -29.44 -15.44
C MET A 432 10.41 -29.31 -14.76
N THR A 433 11.49 -29.62 -15.47
CA THR A 433 12.86 -29.50 -14.95
C THR A 433 13.25 -28.03 -14.72
N ASN A 434 13.86 -27.72 -13.57
CA ASN A 434 14.07 -26.36 -13.07
C ASN A 434 12.78 -25.50 -13.05
N GLY A 435 11.64 -26.11 -12.73
CA GLY A 435 10.31 -25.50 -12.81
C GLY A 435 10.13 -24.25 -11.95
N ILE A 436 10.38 -24.36 -10.64
CA ILE A 436 10.06 -23.30 -9.67
C ILE A 436 11.31 -22.85 -8.88
N PRO A 437 11.72 -21.57 -8.96
CA PRO A 437 12.83 -21.04 -8.16
C PRO A 437 12.48 -21.01 -6.66
N GLN A 438 13.49 -21.24 -5.82
CA GLN A 438 13.34 -21.36 -4.37
C GLN A 438 13.91 -20.12 -3.68
N TYR A 439 13.03 -19.27 -3.18
CA TYR A 439 13.39 -18.08 -2.41
C TYR A 439 13.73 -18.48 -0.96
N HIS A 440 14.93 -19.02 -0.74
CA HIS A 440 15.39 -19.42 0.59
C HIS A 440 15.64 -18.21 1.51
N VAL A 441 15.77 -18.46 2.83
CA VAL A 441 16.19 -17.43 3.80
C VAL A 441 17.49 -16.77 3.34
N GLY A 442 17.52 -15.43 3.33
CA GLY A 442 18.64 -14.64 2.81
C GLY A 442 18.51 -14.25 1.34
N PHE A 443 17.49 -14.72 0.60
CA PHE A 443 17.28 -14.40 -0.83
C PHE A 443 17.29 -12.89 -1.15
N GLY A 444 16.85 -12.03 -0.22
CA GLY A 444 16.95 -10.57 -0.39
C GLY A 444 18.39 -10.05 -0.53
N GLN A 445 19.34 -10.67 0.17
CA GLN A 445 20.77 -10.33 0.09
C GLN A 445 21.40 -10.90 -1.18
N THR A 446 21.05 -12.12 -1.59
CA THR A 446 21.40 -12.68 -2.91
C THR A 446 20.88 -11.80 -4.05
N LEU A 447 19.63 -11.32 -3.98
CA LEU A 447 19.05 -10.42 -5.00
C LEU A 447 19.81 -9.09 -5.08
N GLN A 448 20.12 -8.45 -3.94
CA GLN A 448 20.95 -7.23 -3.91
C GLN A 448 22.36 -7.47 -4.48
N ARG A 449 22.96 -8.64 -4.20
CA ARG A 449 24.26 -9.06 -4.75
C ARG A 449 24.19 -9.19 -6.28
N ILE A 450 23.16 -9.86 -6.79
CA ILE A 450 22.88 -10.00 -8.23
C ILE A 450 22.69 -8.62 -8.90
N GLU A 451 21.85 -7.73 -8.34
CA GLU A 451 21.63 -6.38 -8.86
C GLU A 451 22.92 -5.53 -8.89
N LYS A 452 23.73 -5.59 -7.82
CA LYS A 452 25.02 -4.90 -7.73
C LYS A 452 26.03 -5.44 -8.75
N GLN A 453 26.12 -6.75 -8.92
CA GLN A 453 27.03 -7.38 -9.88
C GLN A 453 26.62 -7.13 -11.33
N ALA A 454 25.32 -7.14 -11.65
CA ALA A 454 24.81 -6.79 -12.98
C ALA A 454 25.07 -5.31 -13.30
N THR A 455 24.82 -4.40 -12.35
CA THR A 455 25.08 -2.96 -12.51
C THR A 455 26.56 -2.66 -12.72
N ARG A 456 27.46 -3.38 -12.03
CA ARG A 456 28.92 -3.20 -12.15
C ARG A 456 29.50 -3.82 -13.42
N SER A 457 29.09 -5.04 -13.75
CA SER A 457 29.78 -5.89 -14.75
C SER A 457 29.10 -5.87 -16.12
N ALA A 458 27.80 -5.55 -16.18
CA ALA A 458 27.02 -5.49 -17.42
C ALA A 458 26.13 -4.22 -17.50
N PRO A 459 26.70 -2.99 -17.58
CA PRO A 459 25.92 -1.75 -17.46
C PRO A 459 24.91 -1.51 -18.61
N GLY A 460 23.67 -1.95 -18.39
CA GLY A 460 22.59 -1.97 -19.39
C GLY A 460 21.91 -3.34 -19.54
N LEU A 461 22.37 -4.36 -18.80
CA LEU A 461 21.63 -5.57 -18.51
C LEU A 461 20.61 -5.28 -17.41
N PHE A 462 19.34 -5.59 -17.68
CA PHE A 462 18.25 -5.55 -16.73
C PHE A 462 17.75 -6.98 -16.48
N LEU A 463 17.31 -7.27 -15.26
CA LEU A 463 16.81 -8.58 -14.86
C LEU A 463 15.32 -8.50 -14.55
N GLY A 464 14.58 -9.57 -14.81
CA GLY A 464 13.15 -9.67 -14.53
C GLY A 464 12.64 -11.11 -14.59
N GLY A 465 11.36 -11.29 -14.30
CA GLY A 465 10.70 -12.60 -14.29
C GLY A 465 10.84 -13.40 -12.98
N ASN A 466 10.40 -14.66 -13.03
CA ASN A 466 10.05 -15.45 -11.84
C ASN A 466 11.23 -15.77 -10.91
N SER A 467 12.48 -15.64 -11.36
CA SER A 467 13.66 -15.92 -10.56
C SER A 467 13.98 -14.84 -9.53
N PHE A 468 13.40 -13.64 -9.65
CA PHE A 468 13.86 -12.46 -8.90
C PHE A 468 12.76 -11.75 -8.10
N TYR A 469 11.59 -11.49 -8.70
CA TYR A 469 10.64 -10.50 -8.17
C TYR A 469 9.20 -11.03 -7.97
N GLY A 470 9.06 -12.33 -7.71
CA GLY A 470 7.77 -13.01 -7.51
C GLY A 470 7.50 -14.08 -8.56
N ILE A 471 6.91 -15.20 -8.13
CA ILE A 471 6.72 -16.42 -8.95
C ILE A 471 5.37 -16.45 -9.65
N GLY A 472 4.38 -15.70 -9.16
CA GLY A 472 3.06 -15.64 -9.78
C GLY A 472 3.06 -14.92 -11.13
N LEU A 473 2.17 -15.31 -12.04
CA LEU A 473 1.96 -14.63 -13.31
C LEU A 473 1.71 -13.13 -13.11
N ALA A 474 0.90 -12.77 -12.10
CA ALA A 474 0.63 -11.38 -11.76
C ALA A 474 1.91 -10.62 -11.39
N ASP A 475 2.77 -11.20 -10.56
CA ASP A 475 4.02 -10.58 -10.13
C ASP A 475 4.98 -10.37 -11.30
N CYS A 476 5.07 -11.36 -12.20
CA CYS A 476 5.81 -11.28 -13.45
C CYS A 476 5.35 -10.11 -14.34
N VAL A 477 4.03 -9.94 -14.56
CA VAL A 477 3.49 -8.87 -15.42
C VAL A 477 3.60 -7.50 -14.73
N THR A 478 3.30 -7.41 -13.44
CA THR A 478 3.50 -6.20 -12.61
C THR A 478 4.96 -5.75 -12.65
N HIS A 479 5.92 -6.66 -12.50
CA HIS A 479 7.35 -6.33 -12.58
C HIS A 479 7.75 -5.90 -14.00
N SER A 480 7.35 -6.64 -15.04
CA SER A 480 7.67 -6.26 -16.44
C SER A 480 7.13 -4.86 -16.80
N LYS A 481 5.94 -4.48 -16.31
CA LYS A 481 5.41 -3.12 -16.45
C LYS A 481 6.26 -2.09 -15.70
N HIS A 482 6.64 -2.37 -14.45
CA HIS A 482 7.53 -1.50 -13.68
C HIS A 482 8.87 -1.29 -14.40
N LEU A 483 9.47 -2.36 -14.93
CA LEU A 483 10.76 -2.34 -15.59
C LEU A 483 10.73 -1.55 -16.90
N ALA A 484 9.67 -1.70 -17.72
CA ALA A 484 9.43 -0.88 -18.90
C ALA A 484 9.29 0.61 -18.54
N LEU A 485 8.49 0.95 -17.52
CA LEU A 485 8.31 2.33 -17.05
C LEU A 485 9.60 2.93 -16.47
N LYS A 486 10.44 2.12 -15.79
CA LYS A 486 11.76 2.53 -15.28
C LYS A 486 12.71 2.85 -16.44
N PHE A 487 12.77 2.00 -17.46
CA PHE A 487 13.59 2.23 -18.66
C PHE A 487 13.13 3.46 -19.45
N ALA A 488 11.83 3.61 -19.67
CA ALA A 488 11.25 4.78 -20.34
C ALA A 488 11.59 6.10 -19.61
N LYS A 489 11.52 6.12 -18.27
CA LYS A 489 11.92 7.29 -17.46
C LYS A 489 13.40 7.65 -17.60
N ILE A 490 14.28 6.65 -17.72
CA ILE A 490 15.71 6.88 -18.03
C ILE A 490 15.84 7.54 -19.42
N LYS A 491 15.25 6.94 -20.46
CA LYS A 491 15.32 7.47 -21.83
C LYS A 491 14.65 8.84 -21.99
N HIS A 492 13.64 9.17 -21.19
CA HIS A 492 13.05 10.51 -21.13
C HIS A 492 14.02 11.57 -20.58
N ARG A 493 14.88 11.21 -19.61
CA ARG A 493 15.95 12.08 -19.10
C ARG A 493 17.05 12.25 -20.14
N ASP A 494 17.54 11.15 -20.70
CA ASP A 494 18.56 11.14 -21.77
C ASP A 494 18.13 12.04 -22.95
N ALA A 495 16.88 11.86 -23.41
CA ALA A 495 16.31 12.65 -24.50
C ALA A 495 16.25 14.14 -24.15
N LYS A 496 15.68 14.51 -22.99
CA LYS A 496 15.51 15.92 -22.60
C LYS A 496 16.84 16.65 -22.40
N ALA A 497 17.87 15.96 -21.90
CA ALA A 497 19.24 16.47 -21.85
C ALA A 497 19.79 16.74 -23.26
N SER A 498 19.60 15.82 -24.20
CA SER A 498 20.02 16.03 -25.60
C SER A 498 19.25 17.17 -26.30
N THR A 499 17.97 17.39 -25.98
CA THR A 499 17.19 18.51 -26.55
C THR A 499 17.68 19.86 -26.04
N SER A 500 18.04 19.96 -24.75
CA SER A 500 18.60 21.20 -24.19
C SER A 500 19.96 21.55 -24.78
N SER A 501 20.82 20.57 -25.09
CA SER A 501 22.05 20.83 -25.86
C SER A 501 21.81 21.24 -27.32
N HIS A 502 20.72 20.80 -27.96
CA HIS A 502 20.41 21.22 -29.33
C HIS A 502 19.88 22.66 -29.40
N VAL A 503 19.01 23.07 -28.48
CA VAL A 503 18.52 24.47 -28.42
C VAL A 503 19.68 25.46 -28.11
N ALA A 504 20.70 25.02 -27.38
CA ALA A 504 21.92 25.81 -27.16
C ALA A 504 22.84 25.88 -28.40
N ALA A 505 22.80 24.90 -29.30
CA ALA A 505 23.63 24.85 -30.50
C ALA A 505 23.09 25.72 -31.65
N GLU A 506 21.76 25.88 -31.74
CA GLU A 506 21.09 26.63 -32.83
C GLU A 506 21.15 28.16 -32.66
N LEU A 507 21.75 28.64 -31.56
CA LEU A 507 21.90 30.07 -31.21
C LEU A 507 23.36 30.59 -31.34
N LEU A 508 24.29 29.79 -31.87
CA LEU A 508 25.73 30.09 -31.85
C LEU A 508 26.45 30.03 -33.20
N GLU A 509 25.77 30.31 -34.31
CA GLU A 509 26.44 30.76 -35.55
C GLU A 509 26.89 32.24 -35.43
N GLY A 510 27.81 32.48 -34.48
CA GLY A 510 28.42 33.79 -34.21
C GLY A 510 29.91 33.62 -33.94
N ALA A 511 30.75 34.04 -34.90
CA ALA A 511 32.17 33.67 -34.93
C ALA A 511 32.98 34.19 -33.74
N THR A 512 33.33 33.31 -32.81
CA THR A 512 34.36 33.54 -31.78
C THR A 512 35.33 32.36 -31.71
N ARG A 513 36.63 32.68 -31.62
CA ARG A 513 37.74 31.73 -31.74
C ARG A 513 38.19 31.28 -30.36
N SER A 514 37.84 30.06 -29.96
CA SER A 514 38.34 29.48 -28.70
C SER A 514 39.83 29.15 -28.79
N VAL A 515 40.61 29.60 -27.80
CA VAL A 515 41.98 29.16 -27.54
C VAL A 515 41.92 28.24 -26.33
N GLY A 516 42.33 26.98 -26.48
CA GLY A 516 42.25 25.99 -25.42
C GLY A 516 43.31 26.20 -24.33
N ILE A 517 42.89 26.05 -23.07
CA ILE A 517 43.79 25.84 -21.93
C ILE A 517 43.32 24.56 -21.20
N GLN A 518 44.29 23.79 -20.70
CA GLN A 518 44.12 22.40 -20.27
C GLN A 518 44.17 22.26 -18.74
N THR A 519 43.06 21.81 -18.15
CA THR A 519 42.98 21.22 -16.80
C THR A 519 41.99 20.04 -16.90
N VAL A 520 42.38 18.76 -16.79
CA VAL A 520 43.00 18.05 -15.66
C VAL A 520 42.05 17.94 -14.46
N TYR A 521 41.76 16.69 -14.08
CA TYR A 521 40.76 16.27 -13.08
C TYR A 521 40.92 16.89 -11.69
N ARG A 522 39.78 17.15 -11.03
CA ARG A 522 39.50 16.61 -9.69
C ARG A 522 38.01 16.60 -9.34
N ASP A 523 37.58 15.53 -8.66
CA ASP A 523 36.24 15.40 -8.10
C ASP A 523 36.15 16.06 -6.71
N SER A 524 35.17 16.96 -6.52
CA SER A 524 34.59 17.31 -5.22
C SER A 524 33.38 18.22 -5.42
N GLU A 525 32.20 17.84 -4.90
CA GLU A 525 30.98 18.65 -5.01
C GLU A 525 30.99 19.84 -4.02
N ALA A 526 31.53 20.97 -4.46
CA ALA A 526 31.41 22.26 -3.78
C ALA A 526 30.65 23.24 -4.67
N GLN A 527 29.44 23.63 -4.27
CA GLN A 527 28.62 24.59 -5.02
C GLN A 527 29.12 26.02 -4.81
N THR A 528 30.05 26.47 -5.66
CA THR A 528 30.46 27.88 -5.71
C THR A 528 29.36 28.73 -6.34
N ASP A 529 29.01 29.86 -5.73
CA ASP A 529 28.18 30.88 -6.36
C ASP A 529 28.86 31.45 -7.63
N PRO A 530 28.09 32.02 -8.59
CA PRO A 530 28.66 32.58 -9.81
C PRO A 530 29.64 33.72 -9.50
N TYR A 531 30.85 33.64 -10.06
CA TYR A 531 31.88 34.66 -9.88
C TYR A 531 31.40 36.05 -10.35
N THR A 532 31.08 36.91 -9.39
CA THR A 532 31.02 38.36 -9.59
C THR A 532 32.43 38.93 -9.48
N PRO A 533 32.90 39.74 -10.46
CA PRO A 533 34.24 40.31 -10.40
C PRO A 533 34.35 41.36 -9.29
N ASP A 534 35.50 41.38 -8.60
CA ASP A 534 35.79 42.38 -7.56
C ASP A 534 35.71 43.81 -8.10
N TYR A 535 34.80 44.62 -7.55
CA TYR A 535 34.71 46.04 -7.88
C TYR A 535 35.60 46.85 -6.94
N THR A 536 36.72 47.36 -7.45
CA THR A 536 37.58 48.26 -6.67
C THR A 536 36.90 49.62 -6.52
N ILE A 537 36.40 49.93 -5.31
CA ILE A 537 35.86 51.26 -4.97
C ILE A 537 36.98 52.28 -5.15
N GLN A 538 36.89 53.11 -6.18
CA GLN A 538 37.85 54.19 -6.41
C GLN A 538 37.76 55.20 -5.26
N LYS A 539 38.90 55.45 -4.61
CA LYS A 539 39.01 56.51 -3.59
C LYS A 539 38.78 57.85 -4.28
N THR A 540 37.86 58.65 -3.76
CA THR A 540 37.72 60.06 -4.15
C THR A 540 38.98 60.84 -3.79
N ALA A 541 39.17 62.02 -4.39
CA ALA A 541 40.41 62.80 -4.31
C ALA A 541 40.85 63.22 -2.87
N THR A 542 40.01 63.04 -1.86
CA THR A 542 40.31 63.24 -0.44
C THR A 542 40.74 61.97 0.32
N GLY A 543 40.81 60.81 -0.37
CA GLY A 543 41.31 59.54 0.18
C GLY A 543 40.32 58.73 1.02
N ILE A 544 39.13 59.25 1.30
CA ILE A 544 38.13 58.64 2.19
C ILE A 544 37.11 57.81 1.39
N THR A 545 36.95 56.53 1.74
CA THR A 545 35.90 55.66 1.18
C THR A 545 34.54 55.92 1.85
N PRO A 546 33.44 56.11 1.08
CA PRO A 546 32.13 56.41 1.65
C PRO A 546 31.53 55.20 2.38
N GLU A 547 31.09 55.38 3.63
CA GLU A 547 30.69 54.29 4.54
C GLU A 547 29.56 53.41 3.96
N ILE A 548 28.60 54.03 3.27
CA ILE A 548 27.44 53.35 2.66
C ILE A 548 27.88 52.29 1.63
N ALA A 549 28.97 52.53 0.88
CA ALA A 549 29.45 51.62 -0.15
C ALA A 549 30.13 50.35 0.42
N THR A 550 30.32 50.26 1.75
CA THR A 550 30.80 49.05 2.43
C THR A 550 29.67 48.12 2.91
N LEU A 551 28.41 48.54 2.78
CA LEU A 551 27.22 47.76 3.16
C LEU A 551 26.66 46.99 1.96
N VAL A 552 27.32 45.87 1.62
CA VAL A 552 27.09 45.04 0.42
C VAL A 552 25.62 44.58 0.21
N GLY A 553 24.79 44.59 1.25
CA GLY A 553 23.38 44.16 1.17
C GLY A 553 22.36 45.20 0.67
N LEU A 554 22.66 46.51 0.76
CA LEU A 554 21.63 47.56 0.61
C LEU A 554 21.33 47.89 -0.87
N ASN A 555 20.26 47.30 -1.40
CA ASN A 555 19.83 47.45 -2.80
C ASN A 555 18.55 48.29 -2.93
N HIS A 556 18.62 49.40 -3.66
CA HIS A 556 17.43 50.20 -4.01
C HIS A 556 16.44 49.37 -4.84
N GLY A 557 15.14 49.56 -4.61
CA GLY A 557 14.08 48.79 -5.26
C GLY A 557 13.69 47.46 -4.56
N ARG A 558 14.45 46.98 -3.57
CA ARG A 558 14.04 45.84 -2.71
C ARG A 558 13.47 46.22 -1.33
N GLY A 559 13.29 47.52 -1.07
CA GLY A 559 12.22 47.98 -0.16
C GLY A 559 12.57 48.41 1.27
N GLN A 560 13.85 48.56 1.64
CA GLN A 560 14.24 49.20 2.92
C GLN A 560 15.18 50.39 2.69
N LEU A 561 14.60 51.42 2.07
CA LEU A 561 14.94 52.82 2.30
C LEU A 561 13.59 53.53 2.58
N PRO A 562 13.40 54.23 3.71
CA PRO A 562 14.39 54.62 4.73
C PRO A 562 14.99 53.45 5.52
N ILE A 563 16.15 53.73 6.14
CA ILE A 563 16.95 52.79 6.94
C ILE A 563 16.24 52.47 8.26
N GLY A 564 16.18 51.19 8.62
CA GLY A 564 15.59 50.70 9.88
C GLY A 564 16.55 50.74 11.08
N HIS A 565 16.03 50.57 12.30
CA HIS A 565 16.82 50.62 13.53
C HIS A 565 18.00 49.61 13.55
N ALA A 566 17.78 48.35 13.16
CA ALA A 566 18.84 47.34 13.11
C ALA A 566 19.98 47.71 12.14
N GLU A 567 19.68 48.42 11.06
CA GLU A 567 20.67 48.86 10.07
C GLU A 567 21.46 50.07 10.58
N LEU A 568 20.83 50.96 11.34
CA LEU A 568 21.51 52.03 12.09
C LEU A 568 22.44 51.47 13.17
N GLU A 569 21.99 50.45 13.92
CA GLU A 569 22.80 49.76 14.93
C GLU A 569 24.01 49.06 14.29
N LEU A 570 23.85 48.45 13.11
CA LEU A 570 24.97 47.86 12.35
C LEU A 570 25.98 48.93 11.89
N ILE A 571 25.51 50.11 11.45
CA ILE A 571 26.37 51.25 11.10
C ILE A 571 27.13 51.76 12.34
N GLU A 572 26.46 51.89 13.47
CA GLU A 572 27.11 52.28 14.73
C GLU A 572 28.12 51.24 15.22
N ARG A 573 27.80 49.95 15.16
CA ARG A 573 28.72 48.85 15.47
C ARG A 573 29.98 48.93 14.62
N ASN A 574 29.83 49.16 13.31
CA ASN A 574 30.96 49.32 12.38
C ASN A 574 31.76 50.62 12.59
N ARG A 575 31.17 51.67 13.19
CA ARG A 575 31.91 52.87 13.64
C ARG A 575 32.66 52.61 14.94
N LYS A 576 31.99 52.03 15.95
CA LYS A 576 32.57 51.63 17.24
C LYS A 576 33.75 50.67 17.05
N LYS A 577 33.63 49.70 16.12
CA LYS A 577 34.70 48.77 15.76
C LYS A 577 35.92 49.47 15.14
N ARG A 578 35.74 50.35 14.14
CA ARG A 578 36.86 51.10 13.55
C ARG A 578 37.55 52.05 14.52
N ALA A 579 36.80 52.66 15.45
CA ALA A 579 37.36 53.49 16.52
C ALA A 579 38.14 52.67 17.55
N PHE A 580 37.71 51.43 17.81
CA PHE A 580 38.48 50.48 18.62
C PHE A 580 39.75 50.05 17.88
N GLU A 581 39.66 49.65 16.61
CA GLU A 581 40.80 49.25 15.77
C GLU A 581 41.87 50.35 15.64
N SER A 582 41.47 51.63 15.58
CA SER A 582 42.39 52.77 15.57
C SER A 582 42.99 53.14 16.93
N SER A 583 42.48 52.57 18.03
CA SER A 583 43.05 52.75 19.39
C SER A 583 43.96 51.60 19.84
N LEU A 584 44.18 50.59 18.97
CA LEU A 584 45.09 49.48 19.26
C LEU A 584 46.57 49.91 19.23
N PRO A 585 47.39 49.55 20.25
CA PRO A 585 48.82 49.85 20.28
C PRO A 585 49.62 49.37 19.04
N PRO A 586 50.75 50.02 18.69
CA PRO A 586 51.63 49.54 17.64
C PRO A 586 52.30 48.20 18.01
N MET A 587 52.65 47.41 16.99
CA MET A 587 53.29 46.09 17.12
C MET A 587 54.82 46.16 17.34
N THR A 588 55.33 47.26 17.90
CA THR A 588 56.77 47.55 18.03
C THR A 588 57.42 46.92 19.26
N ASP A 589 56.67 46.76 20.34
CA ASP A 589 57.20 46.42 21.67
C ASP A 589 56.39 45.29 22.32
N GLU A 590 57.05 44.43 23.08
CA GLU A 590 56.44 43.23 23.67
C GLU A 590 55.31 43.57 24.67
N ALA A 591 55.46 44.63 25.46
CA ALA A 591 54.40 45.14 26.33
C ALA A 591 53.19 45.68 25.54
N SER A 592 53.44 46.37 24.42
CA SER A 592 52.40 46.87 23.50
C SER A 592 51.65 45.72 22.83
N PHE A 593 52.35 44.64 22.49
CA PHE A 593 51.77 43.40 21.95
C PHE A 593 50.83 42.73 22.97
N LEU A 594 51.27 42.54 24.22
CA LEU A 594 50.45 41.92 25.27
C LEU A 594 49.20 42.75 25.59
N LEU A 595 49.31 44.07 25.67
CA LEU A 595 48.18 44.97 25.85
C LEU A 595 47.19 44.89 24.66
N ARG A 596 47.71 44.91 23.43
CA ARG A 596 46.90 44.77 22.20
C ARG A 596 46.18 43.42 22.13
N LYS A 597 46.82 42.33 22.54
CA LYS A 597 46.20 41.00 22.64
C LYS A 597 45.04 41.02 23.64
N ALA A 598 45.26 41.50 24.86
CA ALA A 598 44.22 41.56 25.89
C ALA A 598 43.03 42.45 25.48
N MET A 599 43.29 43.56 24.78
CA MET A 599 42.22 44.41 24.22
C MET A 599 41.40 43.68 23.14
N LEU A 600 42.05 42.92 22.25
CA LEU A 600 41.37 42.14 21.22
C LEU A 600 40.51 41.02 21.81
N GLU A 601 41.07 40.23 22.74
CA GLU A 601 40.33 39.16 23.44
C GLU A 601 39.11 39.72 24.19
N ALA A 602 39.26 40.86 24.88
CA ALA A 602 38.15 41.55 25.55
C ALA A 602 37.12 42.21 24.61
N GLN A 603 37.42 42.34 23.32
CA GLN A 603 36.48 42.80 22.30
C GLN A 603 35.80 41.62 21.59
N GLU A 604 36.48 40.50 21.40
CA GLU A 604 35.89 39.27 20.85
C GLU A 604 34.82 38.70 21.79
N THR A 605 35.07 38.64 23.11
CA THR A 605 34.06 38.20 24.08
C THR A 605 32.80 39.08 24.09
N ARG A 606 32.95 40.40 23.85
CA ARG A 606 31.81 41.33 23.69
C ARG A 606 31.06 41.11 22.38
N GLU A 607 31.76 40.86 21.27
CA GLU A 607 31.11 40.52 20.00
C GLU A 607 30.42 39.14 20.04
N TRP A 608 30.90 38.20 20.85
CA TRP A 608 30.25 36.91 21.09
C TRP A 608 28.99 37.08 21.95
N ALA A 609 29.07 37.74 23.11
CA ALA A 609 27.91 37.96 23.98
C ALA A 609 26.75 38.72 23.29
N TYR A 610 27.06 39.67 22.39
CA TYR A 610 26.03 40.33 21.58
C TYR A 610 25.39 39.36 20.56
N ARG A 611 26.18 38.50 19.89
CA ARG A 611 25.65 37.49 18.95
C ARG A 611 24.81 36.43 19.65
N GLU A 612 25.18 36.05 20.87
CA GLU A 612 24.44 35.11 21.71
C GLU A 612 23.04 35.66 22.03
N ALA A 613 22.96 36.90 22.54
CA ALA A 613 21.69 37.59 22.76
C ALA A 613 20.85 37.81 21.48
N GLU A 614 21.49 38.05 20.33
CA GLU A 614 20.84 38.15 19.02
C GLU A 614 20.24 36.79 18.58
N ILE A 615 20.99 35.70 18.77
CA ILE A 615 20.54 34.32 18.49
C ILE A 615 19.37 33.93 19.40
N ASP A 616 19.43 34.27 20.69
CA ASP A 616 18.36 33.98 21.65
C ASP A 616 17.07 34.74 21.31
N ALA A 617 17.16 36.02 20.92
CA ALA A 617 16.01 36.80 20.48
C ALA A 617 15.33 36.18 19.24
N PHE A 618 16.11 35.69 18.27
CA PHE A 618 15.57 34.93 17.13
C PHE A 618 15.03 33.55 17.55
N HIS A 619 15.61 32.90 18.56
CA HIS A 619 15.12 31.64 19.11
C HIS A 619 13.73 31.83 19.75
N ASP A 620 13.56 32.84 20.60
CA ASP A 620 12.28 33.15 21.26
C ASP A 620 11.20 33.53 20.25
N GLN A 621 11.53 34.34 19.23
CA GLN A 621 10.59 34.66 18.15
C GLN A 621 10.13 33.38 17.40
N ARG A 622 11.06 32.46 17.13
CA ARG A 622 10.78 31.16 16.51
C ARG A 622 9.94 30.26 17.42
N VAL A 623 10.20 30.23 18.72
CA VAL A 623 9.41 29.48 19.72
C VAL A 623 7.99 30.05 19.84
N ALA A 624 7.82 31.38 19.80
CA ALA A 624 6.50 32.01 19.79
C ALA A 624 5.67 31.62 18.55
N LEU A 625 6.28 31.67 17.35
CA LEU A 625 5.64 31.23 16.11
C LEU A 625 5.28 29.73 16.13
N LEU A 626 6.16 28.88 16.68
CA LEU A 626 5.86 27.45 16.84
C LEU A 626 4.72 27.19 17.82
N ARG A 627 4.64 27.94 18.93
CA ARG A 627 3.51 27.87 19.88
C ARG A 627 2.19 28.29 19.22
N GLN A 628 2.18 29.34 18.39
CA GLN A 628 1.00 29.74 17.62
C GLN A 628 0.58 28.66 16.62
N ALA A 629 1.52 28.12 15.82
CA ALA A 629 1.23 27.10 14.83
C ALA A 629 0.72 25.79 15.46
N LEU A 630 1.20 25.43 16.66
CA LEU A 630 0.66 24.31 17.43
C LEU A 630 -0.79 24.59 17.89
N ALA A 631 -1.07 25.77 18.46
CA ALA A 631 -2.41 26.15 18.90
C ALA A 631 -3.43 26.26 17.75
N GLU A 632 -3.00 26.62 16.53
CA GLU A 632 -3.84 26.57 15.32
C GLU A 632 -4.11 25.13 14.88
N ARG A 633 -3.07 24.28 14.84
CA ARG A 633 -3.20 22.84 14.53
C ARG A 633 -4.07 22.10 15.54
N GLU A 634 -4.04 22.46 16.81
CA GLU A 634 -4.92 21.90 17.84
C GLU A 634 -6.39 22.29 17.62
N LYS A 635 -6.68 23.53 17.20
CA LYS A 635 -8.03 23.95 16.81
C LYS A 635 -8.54 23.19 15.58
N GLU A 636 -7.71 23.01 14.56
CA GLU A 636 -8.06 22.19 13.38
C GLU A 636 -8.33 20.72 13.77
N ASN A 637 -7.47 20.13 14.61
CA ASN A 637 -7.66 18.77 15.11
C ASN A 637 -8.94 18.63 15.95
N ALA A 638 -9.25 19.60 16.81
CA ALA A 638 -10.47 19.62 17.60
C ALA A 638 -11.72 19.66 16.70
N PHE A 639 -11.77 20.56 15.73
CA PHE A 639 -12.85 20.66 14.75
C PHE A 639 -13.03 19.37 13.92
N LEU A 640 -11.92 18.76 13.47
CA LEU A 640 -11.95 17.47 12.77
C LEU A 640 -12.39 16.31 13.69
N SER A 641 -12.14 16.38 15.00
CA SER A 641 -12.63 15.40 15.97
C SER A 641 -14.13 15.56 16.23
N GLU A 642 -14.63 16.81 16.28
CA GLU A 642 -16.05 17.14 16.45
C GLU A 642 -16.88 16.65 15.25
N GLN A 643 -16.42 16.92 14.01
CA GLN A 643 -17.06 16.37 12.80
C GLN A 643 -17.11 14.83 12.79
N ARG A 644 -16.06 14.15 13.27
CA ARG A 644 -16.04 12.68 13.38
C ARG A 644 -17.02 12.18 14.44
N LEU A 645 -17.11 12.87 15.58
CA LEU A 645 -18.07 12.58 16.64
C LEU A 645 -19.51 12.77 16.15
N GLU A 646 -19.78 13.84 15.40
CA GLU A 646 -21.10 14.11 14.83
C GLU A 646 -21.48 13.09 13.75
N ALA A 647 -20.58 12.74 12.83
CA ALA A 647 -20.83 11.70 11.83
C ALA A 647 -21.08 10.32 12.47
N LEU A 648 -20.35 9.98 13.54
CA LEU A 648 -20.60 8.77 14.34
C LEU A 648 -21.98 8.84 15.03
N ARG A 649 -22.33 9.99 15.60
CA ARG A 649 -23.63 10.23 16.25
C ARG A 649 -24.80 10.11 15.27
N GLN A 650 -24.69 10.70 14.07
CA GLN A 650 -25.70 10.57 13.02
C GLN A 650 -25.88 9.12 12.59
N ARG A 651 -24.79 8.37 12.42
CA ARG A 651 -24.86 6.93 12.13
C ARG A 651 -25.55 6.13 13.24
N LEU A 652 -25.16 6.35 14.51
CA LEU A 652 -25.76 5.66 15.66
C LEU A 652 -27.24 6.02 15.87
N LEU A 653 -27.66 7.25 15.49
CA LEU A 653 -29.06 7.63 15.45
C LEU A 653 -29.82 6.87 14.36
N HIS A 654 -29.27 6.78 13.14
CA HIS A 654 -29.88 6.04 12.04
C HIS A 654 -29.96 4.53 12.33
N ASP A 655 -28.90 3.92 12.87
CA ASP A 655 -28.88 2.51 13.27
C ASP A 655 -29.94 2.23 14.37
N LYS A 656 -30.17 3.19 15.28
CA LYS A 656 -31.24 3.15 16.30
C LYS A 656 -32.64 3.33 15.69
N GLU A 657 -32.81 4.21 14.71
CA GLU A 657 -34.08 4.41 13.99
C GLU A 657 -34.46 3.14 13.23
N ASN A 658 -33.53 2.53 12.49
CA ASN A 658 -33.71 1.25 11.81
C ASN A 658 -34.12 0.13 12.79
N ALA A 659 -33.50 0.07 13.98
CA ALA A 659 -33.89 -0.88 15.02
C ALA A 659 -35.30 -0.61 15.59
N LEU A 660 -35.67 0.67 15.77
CA LEU A 660 -37.03 1.05 16.19
C LEU A 660 -38.08 0.73 15.11
N GLU A 661 -37.77 0.90 13.83
CA GLU A 661 -38.64 0.49 12.74
C GLU A 661 -38.83 -1.03 12.71
N ALA A 662 -37.76 -1.82 12.86
CA ALA A 662 -37.83 -3.28 12.94
C ALA A 662 -38.75 -3.72 14.10
N ILE A 663 -38.55 -3.17 15.30
CA ILE A 663 -39.40 -3.45 16.48
C ILE A 663 -40.86 -3.01 16.24
N GLN A 664 -41.10 -1.91 15.52
CA GLN A 664 -42.46 -1.51 15.14
C GLN A 664 -43.09 -2.46 14.12
N GLN A 665 -42.33 -2.94 13.13
CA GLN A 665 -42.82 -3.92 12.15
C GLN A 665 -43.14 -5.26 12.81
N GLU A 666 -42.30 -5.75 13.72
CA GLU A 666 -42.59 -6.93 14.54
C GLU A 666 -43.82 -6.73 15.43
N ARG A 667 -43.94 -5.58 16.10
CA ARG A 667 -45.12 -5.22 16.91
C ARG A 667 -46.39 -5.19 16.07
N VAL A 668 -46.36 -4.65 14.85
CA VAL A 668 -47.50 -4.65 13.92
C VAL A 668 -47.82 -6.07 13.44
N ALA A 669 -46.82 -6.91 13.17
CA ALA A 669 -47.02 -8.32 12.82
C ALA A 669 -47.60 -9.13 13.99
N ALA A 670 -47.14 -8.90 15.22
CA ALA A 670 -47.65 -9.50 16.45
C ALA A 670 -49.09 -9.04 16.74
N LEU A 671 -49.40 -7.75 16.57
CA LEU A 671 -50.76 -7.22 16.68
C LEU A 671 -51.68 -7.83 15.62
N ARG A 672 -51.25 -7.99 14.37
CA ARG A 672 -52.02 -8.69 13.32
C ARG A 672 -52.26 -10.17 13.65
N LYS A 673 -51.27 -10.86 14.22
CA LYS A 673 -51.43 -12.24 14.73
C LYS A 673 -52.41 -12.30 15.91
N LEU A 674 -52.38 -11.30 16.81
CA LEU A 674 -53.30 -11.20 17.95
C LEU A 674 -54.72 -10.80 17.57
N THR A 675 -54.93 -9.92 16.58
CA THR A 675 -56.28 -9.62 16.09
C THR A 675 -56.86 -10.81 15.34
N LYS A 676 -56.06 -11.56 14.55
CA LYS A 676 -56.51 -12.83 13.97
C LYS A 676 -56.91 -13.84 15.05
N LYS A 677 -56.05 -14.06 16.06
CA LYS A 677 -56.36 -14.93 17.22
C LYS A 677 -57.54 -14.44 18.09
N ARG A 678 -57.84 -13.14 18.09
CA ARG A 678 -59.04 -12.59 18.74
C ARG A 678 -60.30 -12.81 17.89
N ALA A 679 -60.24 -12.67 16.56
CA ALA A 679 -61.35 -13.01 15.69
C ALA A 679 -61.68 -14.52 15.74
N GLU A 680 -60.63 -15.36 15.73
CA GLU A 680 -60.73 -16.80 15.95
C GLU A 680 -61.40 -17.10 17.32
N ARG A 681 -60.94 -16.48 18.42
CA ARG A 681 -61.57 -16.63 19.76
C ARG A 681 -62.94 -15.98 19.94
N GLN A 682 -63.31 -14.99 19.12
CA GLN A 682 -64.64 -14.39 19.15
C GLN A 682 -65.66 -15.30 18.43
N HIS A 683 -65.25 -16.03 17.38
CA HIS A 683 -66.01 -17.15 16.86
C HIS A 683 -66.24 -18.26 17.92
N GLU A 684 -65.27 -18.50 18.81
CA GLU A 684 -65.36 -19.52 19.86
C GLU A 684 -66.25 -19.15 21.07
N ARG A 685 -66.70 -17.89 21.23
CA ARG A 685 -67.37 -17.42 22.47
C ARG A 685 -68.63 -16.56 22.28
N GLY A 686 -69.51 -16.97 21.37
CA GLY A 686 -70.90 -16.51 21.26
C GLY A 686 -71.09 -15.18 20.52
N PHE A 687 -72.24 -14.90 19.89
CA PHE A 687 -73.54 -15.59 19.93
C PHE A 687 -74.19 -15.56 18.52
N GLY A 688 -74.83 -16.65 18.10
CA GLY A 688 -75.78 -16.67 16.96
C GLY A 688 -75.26 -17.26 15.64
N ALA A 689 -76.13 -18.05 14.99
CA ALA A 689 -76.06 -18.61 13.63
C ALA A 689 -74.94 -19.64 13.27
N SER A 690 -75.41 -20.87 12.98
CA SER A 690 -74.89 -21.91 12.05
C SER A 690 -73.71 -21.59 11.13
N LYS A 691 -72.80 -22.52 10.77
CA LYS A 691 -72.77 -24.01 10.90
C LYS A 691 -71.27 -24.46 10.93
N PRO A 692 -70.93 -25.71 11.34
CA PRO A 692 -69.54 -26.16 11.42
C PRO A 692 -69.02 -26.77 10.10
N GLU A 693 -67.69 -26.73 9.90
CA GLU A 693 -67.01 -27.56 8.92
C GLU A 693 -67.05 -29.04 9.36
N ARG A 694 -67.84 -29.86 8.66
CA ARG A 694 -67.61 -31.30 8.54
C ARG A 694 -67.08 -31.58 7.14
N GLY A 695 -66.37 -32.71 6.97
CA GLY A 695 -65.79 -33.12 5.70
C GLY A 695 -66.83 -33.24 4.57
N ARG A 696 -66.34 -33.13 3.33
CA ARG A 696 -67.09 -33.08 2.06
C ARG A 696 -68.37 -33.93 2.09
N ASP A 697 -69.52 -33.27 1.98
CA ASP A 697 -70.84 -33.92 1.95
C ASP A 697 -71.13 -34.45 0.54
N ILE A 698 -70.76 -35.71 0.31
CA ILE A 698 -70.92 -36.41 -0.96
C ILE A 698 -72.41 -36.50 -1.38
N ILE A 699 -73.33 -36.56 -0.41
CA ILE A 699 -74.77 -36.69 -0.70
C ILE A 699 -75.29 -35.35 -1.23
N ALA A 700 -74.86 -34.23 -0.65
CA ALA A 700 -75.19 -32.89 -1.16
C ALA A 700 -74.54 -32.62 -2.55
N ASP A 701 -73.30 -33.04 -2.76
CA ASP A 701 -72.59 -32.90 -4.05
C ASP A 701 -73.32 -33.63 -5.20
N TYR A 702 -73.89 -34.81 -4.95
CA TYR A 702 -74.60 -35.61 -5.96
C TYR A 702 -76.10 -35.27 -6.10
N ALA A 703 -76.71 -34.64 -5.08
CA ALA A 703 -78.10 -34.18 -5.14
C ALA A 703 -78.28 -32.86 -5.92
N ASN A 704 -77.19 -32.14 -6.22
CA ASN A 704 -77.22 -30.85 -6.92
C ASN A 704 -76.57 -30.97 -8.31
N PHE A 705 -77.38 -30.94 -9.37
CA PHE A 705 -76.92 -30.99 -10.77
C PHE A 705 -76.01 -29.82 -11.19
N GLY A 706 -75.95 -28.74 -10.40
CA GLY A 706 -75.01 -27.62 -10.59
C GLY A 706 -73.64 -27.81 -9.90
N SER A 707 -73.36 -28.97 -9.29
CA SER A 707 -72.08 -29.21 -8.60
C SER A 707 -70.94 -29.53 -9.58
N GLN A 708 -69.70 -29.44 -9.08
CA GLN A 708 -68.48 -29.79 -9.84
C GLN A 708 -68.43 -31.27 -10.28
N VAL A 709 -69.30 -32.13 -9.75
CA VAL A 709 -69.43 -33.54 -10.16
C VAL A 709 -70.11 -33.66 -11.53
N TYR A 710 -71.05 -32.76 -11.84
CA TYR A 710 -71.81 -32.77 -13.09
C TYR A 710 -71.39 -31.68 -14.09
N ALA A 711 -70.78 -30.59 -13.63
CA ALA A 711 -70.30 -29.49 -14.46
C ALA A 711 -68.80 -29.19 -14.24
N PRO A 712 -67.88 -29.72 -15.09
CA PRO A 712 -66.44 -29.50 -14.94
C PRO A 712 -66.01 -28.05 -15.19
N ILE A 713 -65.21 -27.47 -14.28
CA ILE A 713 -64.68 -26.11 -14.39
C ILE A 713 -63.44 -26.07 -15.32
N THR A 714 -63.66 -26.35 -16.60
CA THR A 714 -62.61 -26.32 -17.65
C THR A 714 -63.03 -25.48 -18.86
N ARG A 715 -63.75 -24.38 -18.64
CA ARG A 715 -64.06 -23.40 -19.70
C ARG A 715 -64.18 -21.95 -19.24
N ASP A 716 -63.27 -21.50 -18.36
CA ASP A 716 -62.90 -20.09 -18.32
C ASP A 716 -61.44 -19.87 -17.89
N GLY A 717 -60.82 -18.82 -18.41
CA GLY A 717 -59.38 -18.54 -18.22
C GLY A 717 -59.03 -18.00 -16.83
N LYS A 718 -57.78 -18.23 -16.38
CA LYS A 718 -57.27 -17.68 -15.11
C LYS A 718 -57.15 -16.15 -15.16
N ALA A 719 -58.24 -15.45 -14.85
CA ALA A 719 -58.21 -14.00 -14.60
C ALA A 719 -57.41 -13.68 -13.32
N GLY A 720 -56.71 -12.55 -13.31
CA GLY A 720 -55.95 -12.08 -12.16
C GLY A 720 -56.84 -11.66 -10.97
N LYS A 721 -56.24 -11.53 -9.78
CA LYS A 721 -56.94 -11.12 -8.54
C LYS A 721 -57.34 -9.63 -8.57
N THR A 722 -58.40 -9.31 -9.30
CA THR A 722 -59.07 -8.01 -9.25
C THR A 722 -60.40 -8.18 -8.51
N LYS A 723 -60.66 -7.42 -7.44
CA LYS A 723 -61.98 -7.43 -6.80
C LYS A 723 -62.97 -6.70 -7.70
N VAL A 724 -63.88 -7.45 -8.32
CA VAL A 724 -65.11 -6.89 -8.89
C VAL A 724 -66.03 -6.51 -7.72
N SER A 725 -66.58 -5.30 -7.75
CA SER A 725 -67.71 -4.89 -6.90
C SER A 725 -68.98 -4.94 -7.73
N GLU A 726 -69.81 -5.95 -7.53
CA GLU A 726 -71.10 -6.05 -8.22
C GLU A 726 -72.12 -5.11 -7.57
N SER A 727 -72.28 -3.93 -8.15
CA SER A 727 -73.41 -3.04 -7.87
C SER A 727 -74.66 -3.60 -8.56
N GLY A 728 -75.36 -4.51 -7.89
CA GLY A 728 -76.52 -5.21 -8.45
C GLY A 728 -77.71 -4.28 -8.76
N ILE A 729 -77.86 -3.91 -10.03
CA ILE A 729 -78.96 -3.06 -10.54
C ILE A 729 -79.69 -3.81 -11.65
N GLY A 730 -81.02 -3.81 -11.59
CA GLY A 730 -81.87 -4.60 -12.49
C GLY A 730 -82.11 -3.91 -13.83
N LYS A 731 -82.18 -4.70 -14.92
CA LYS A 731 -82.47 -4.20 -16.28
C LYS A 731 -83.67 -3.23 -16.43
N PRO A 732 -84.81 -3.32 -15.70
CA PRO A 732 -85.91 -2.37 -15.90
C PRO A 732 -85.61 -0.92 -15.44
N GLN A 733 -84.56 -0.67 -14.65
CA GLN A 733 -84.29 0.65 -14.07
C GLN A 733 -83.61 1.63 -15.04
N PHE A 734 -83.11 1.18 -16.19
CA PHE A 734 -82.38 2.02 -17.17
C PHE A 734 -83.28 2.85 -18.10
N LEU A 735 -84.61 2.84 -17.90
CA LEU A 735 -85.59 3.53 -18.76
C LEU A 735 -86.11 4.86 -18.18
N GLN A 736 -85.64 5.28 -17.00
CA GLN A 736 -86.00 6.56 -16.38
C GLN A 736 -84.75 7.43 -16.15
N LEU A 737 -84.85 8.72 -16.46
CA LEU A 737 -83.73 9.66 -16.44
C LEU A 737 -83.14 9.87 -15.04
N ASP A 738 -83.97 9.81 -14.00
CA ASP A 738 -83.52 10.09 -12.64
C ASP A 738 -82.80 8.90 -12.00
N ALA A 739 -83.16 7.66 -12.38
CA ALA A 739 -82.39 6.45 -12.00
C ALA A 739 -80.97 6.45 -12.61
N LEU A 740 -80.80 7.04 -13.80
CA LEU A 740 -79.48 7.25 -14.40
C LEU A 740 -78.65 8.29 -13.61
N ARG A 741 -79.28 9.29 -13.00
CA ARG A 741 -78.60 10.29 -12.14
C ARG A 741 -78.18 9.72 -10.79
N GLU A 742 -79.00 8.85 -10.18
CA GLU A 742 -78.57 8.07 -9.00
C GLU A 742 -77.37 7.16 -9.35
N LEU A 743 -77.36 6.55 -10.54
CA LEU A 743 -76.23 5.76 -11.01
C LEU A 743 -74.95 6.61 -11.22
N GLU A 744 -75.04 7.78 -11.84
CA GLU A 744 -73.89 8.68 -11.99
C GLU A 744 -73.32 9.13 -10.65
N SER A 745 -74.17 9.44 -9.66
CA SER A 745 -73.73 9.87 -8.32
C SER A 745 -73.16 8.75 -7.44
N THR A 746 -73.44 7.49 -7.75
CA THR A 746 -72.88 6.31 -7.06
C THR A 746 -71.62 5.75 -7.73
N LEU A 747 -71.28 6.18 -8.96
CA LEU A 747 -70.05 5.82 -9.64
C LEU A 747 -68.85 6.65 -9.14
N PRO A 748 -67.68 6.04 -8.83
CA PRO A 748 -66.49 6.80 -8.47
C PRO A 748 -66.06 7.71 -9.63
N ALA A 749 -65.88 9.02 -9.37
CA ALA A 749 -65.54 10.04 -10.38
C ALA A 749 -64.32 9.70 -11.26
N ARG A 750 -63.43 8.81 -10.78
CA ARG A 750 -62.27 8.27 -11.51
C ARG A 750 -62.64 7.36 -12.70
N MET A 751 -63.89 6.91 -12.82
CA MET A 751 -64.41 6.16 -13.97
C MET A 751 -65.11 7.06 -15.00
N LEU A 752 -65.66 8.20 -14.57
CA LEU A 752 -66.31 9.20 -15.45
C LEU A 752 -65.27 10.06 -16.19
N GLN A 753 -64.06 10.20 -15.65
CA GLN A 753 -62.94 10.85 -16.34
C GLN A 753 -62.29 9.91 -17.35
N SER A 754 -62.56 10.11 -18.65
CA SER A 754 -61.89 9.35 -19.70
C SER A 754 -60.39 9.68 -19.73
N SER A 755 -59.56 8.67 -19.42
CA SER A 755 -58.10 8.81 -19.55
C SER A 755 -57.69 8.63 -21.01
N ALA A 756 -58.03 9.61 -21.84
CA ALA A 756 -57.51 9.73 -23.21
C ALA A 756 -55.97 9.69 -23.16
N GLY A 757 -55.40 8.66 -23.80
CA GLY A 757 -54.13 8.11 -23.36
C GLY A 757 -52.91 9.02 -23.58
N LYS A 758 -52.40 9.64 -22.51
CA LYS A 758 -50.98 9.99 -22.42
C LYS A 758 -50.17 8.73 -22.15
N TYR A 759 -49.97 7.94 -23.20
CA TYR A 759 -48.98 6.87 -23.24
C TYR A 759 -47.61 7.49 -22.96
N LYS A 760 -47.10 7.42 -21.72
CA LYS A 760 -45.79 7.97 -21.39
C LYS A 760 -44.74 7.28 -22.29
N PRO A 761 -44.00 8.01 -23.14
CA PRO A 761 -42.90 7.42 -23.87
C PRO A 761 -41.91 6.84 -22.86
N ARG A 762 -41.42 5.62 -23.11
CA ARG A 762 -40.41 5.00 -22.25
C ARG A 762 -39.12 5.81 -22.40
N GLU A 763 -38.87 6.70 -21.43
CA GLU A 763 -37.79 7.70 -21.48
C GLU A 763 -36.45 7.02 -21.79
N LYS A 764 -35.85 7.40 -22.92
CA LYS A 764 -34.55 6.87 -23.35
C LYS A 764 -33.51 7.43 -22.39
N SER A 765 -32.76 6.56 -21.72
CA SER A 765 -31.70 6.94 -20.78
C SER A 765 -30.76 7.98 -21.41
N GLY A 766 -30.58 9.12 -20.75
CA GLY A 766 -29.75 10.24 -21.24
C GLY A 766 -28.42 9.75 -21.80
N ARG A 767 -28.20 9.98 -23.09
CA ARG A 767 -27.02 9.52 -23.83
C ARG A 767 -25.77 10.30 -23.41
N THR A 768 -25.93 11.53 -22.91
CA THR A 768 -24.83 12.35 -22.39
C THR A 768 -24.90 12.54 -20.87
N ALA A 769 -23.76 12.85 -20.25
CA ALA A 769 -23.68 13.09 -18.81
C ALA A 769 -24.43 14.38 -18.37
N LYS A 770 -24.57 15.37 -19.26
CA LYS A 770 -25.27 16.63 -19.00
C LYS A 770 -26.77 16.41 -18.77
N GLU A 771 -27.41 15.64 -19.66
CA GLU A 771 -28.82 15.25 -19.57
C GLU A 771 -29.15 14.57 -18.23
N ARG A 772 -28.29 13.62 -17.79
CA ARG A 772 -28.48 12.91 -16.52
C ARG A 772 -28.37 13.84 -15.30
N LYS A 773 -27.50 14.86 -15.36
CA LYS A 773 -27.39 15.87 -14.30
C LYS A 773 -28.62 16.78 -14.26
N GLN A 774 -29.16 17.19 -15.42
CA GLN A 774 -30.41 17.96 -15.48
C GLN A 774 -31.60 17.15 -14.93
N ALA A 775 -31.81 15.91 -15.37
CA ALA A 775 -32.90 15.06 -14.87
C ALA A 775 -32.81 14.81 -13.35
N ALA A 776 -31.60 14.70 -12.78
CA ALA A 776 -31.41 14.58 -11.33
C ALA A 776 -31.77 15.86 -10.56
N ILE A 777 -31.50 17.04 -11.13
CA ILE A 777 -31.89 18.34 -10.55
C ILE A 777 -33.41 18.53 -10.64
N GLU A 778 -34.00 18.20 -11.77
CA GLU A 778 -35.45 18.29 -12.03
C GLU A 778 -36.26 17.37 -11.09
N ALA A 779 -35.81 16.14 -10.89
CA ALA A 779 -36.36 15.22 -9.90
C ALA A 779 -36.21 15.73 -8.44
N HIS A 780 -35.14 16.48 -8.15
CA HIS A 780 -34.95 17.11 -6.83
C HIS A 780 -35.90 18.30 -6.61
N LEU A 781 -36.11 19.13 -7.64
CA LEU A 781 -37.03 20.26 -7.59
C LEU A 781 -38.48 19.79 -7.39
N LEU A 782 -38.94 18.80 -8.16
CA LEU A 782 -40.26 18.18 -7.98
C LEU A 782 -40.45 17.59 -6.57
N LYS A 783 -39.37 17.03 -5.98
CA LYS A 783 -39.40 16.54 -4.59
C LYS A 783 -39.54 17.70 -3.60
N MET A 784 -38.81 18.81 -3.78
CA MET A 784 -38.94 20.00 -2.93
C MET A 784 -40.33 20.64 -3.05
N GLU A 785 -40.88 20.77 -4.26
CA GLU A 785 -42.23 21.27 -4.52
C GLU A 785 -43.29 20.43 -3.79
N SER A 786 -43.16 19.10 -3.83
CA SER A 786 -44.06 18.20 -3.09
C SER A 786 -44.01 18.38 -1.57
N ILE A 787 -42.86 18.81 -1.02
CA ILE A 787 -42.70 19.10 0.42
C ILE A 787 -43.27 20.48 0.75
N ILE A 788 -43.05 21.48 -0.11
CA ILE A 788 -43.58 22.84 0.05
C ILE A 788 -45.11 22.82 0.05
N ASN A 789 -45.74 22.13 -0.92
CA ASN A 789 -47.20 22.01 -0.98
C ASN A 789 -47.76 21.28 0.26
N LYS A 790 -47.09 20.22 0.73
CA LYS A 790 -47.51 19.48 1.93
C LYS A 790 -47.39 20.29 3.22
N ASN A 791 -46.40 21.17 3.32
CA ASN A 791 -46.29 22.13 4.43
C ASN A 791 -47.33 23.27 4.30
N LYS A 792 -47.72 23.64 3.09
CA LYS A 792 -48.76 24.64 2.83
C LYS A 792 -50.15 24.13 3.24
N GLU A 793 -50.48 22.89 2.85
CA GLU A 793 -51.69 22.16 3.31
C GLU A 793 -51.78 22.09 4.84
N GLN A 794 -50.63 21.96 5.54
CA GLN A 794 -50.59 21.93 7.01
C GLN A 794 -50.76 23.32 7.66
N ASN A 795 -50.34 24.41 7.01
CA ASN A 795 -50.50 25.77 7.52
C ASN A 795 -51.87 26.39 7.20
N GLU A 796 -52.48 26.05 6.06
CA GLU A 796 -53.79 26.61 5.66
C GLU A 796 -54.95 26.12 6.57
N GLY A 797 -54.77 25.03 7.31
CA GLY A 797 -55.71 24.57 8.34
C GLY A 797 -55.66 25.30 9.70
N GLY A 798 -54.85 26.36 9.83
CA GLY A 798 -54.43 26.88 11.15
C GLY A 798 -54.58 28.38 11.42
N ALA A 799 -55.33 29.17 10.63
CA ALA A 799 -55.35 30.63 10.79
C ALA A 799 -56.67 31.33 10.41
N THR A 800 -57.69 31.29 11.27
CA THR A 800 -58.83 32.24 11.23
C THR A 800 -59.21 32.80 12.60
N THR A 801 -58.93 34.10 12.78
CA THR A 801 -59.54 35.07 13.73
C THR A 801 -59.34 34.94 15.25
N HIS A 802 -58.94 36.06 15.87
CA HIS A 802 -58.91 36.31 17.33
C HIS A 802 -60.27 36.90 17.82
N GLY A 803 -60.53 36.93 19.15
CA GLY A 803 -61.59 37.81 19.69
C GLY A 803 -62.17 37.53 21.09
N ILE A 804 -61.46 37.97 22.13
CA ILE A 804 -61.92 38.48 23.45
C ILE A 804 -63.43 38.40 23.82
N TYR A 805 -63.74 37.70 24.92
CA TYR A 805 -64.86 37.83 25.90
C TYR A 805 -66.33 38.10 25.45
N GLY A 806 -67.25 37.19 25.85
CA GLY A 806 -68.71 37.38 25.79
C GLY A 806 -69.47 36.43 26.74
N GLN A 807 -70.65 36.82 27.24
CA GLN A 807 -71.35 36.19 28.38
C GLN A 807 -72.36 35.06 28.05
N SER A 808 -72.45 34.13 29.01
CA SER A 808 -73.53 33.20 29.44
C SER A 808 -74.94 33.14 28.80
N HIS A 809 -75.53 31.93 28.87
CA HIS A 809 -76.97 31.58 28.81
C HIS A 809 -77.65 31.64 27.40
N GLN A 810 -78.65 30.81 27.05
CA GLN A 810 -79.21 29.58 27.68
C GLN A 810 -79.86 28.66 26.60
N ASN A 811 -80.41 27.52 27.05
CA ASN A 811 -81.20 26.53 26.29
C ASN A 811 -82.32 27.18 25.42
N THR A 812 -82.88 26.54 24.39
CA THR A 812 -83.19 25.10 24.19
C THR A 812 -82.99 24.68 22.70
N ASP A 813 -83.15 23.42 22.25
CA ASP A 813 -83.48 22.13 22.89
C ASP A 813 -82.82 20.93 22.15
N SER A 814 -83.36 19.72 22.29
CA SER A 814 -82.98 18.49 21.58
C SER A 814 -84.23 17.66 21.21
N PRO A 815 -84.09 16.67 20.29
CA PRO A 815 -84.06 15.30 20.83
C PRO A 815 -83.14 14.32 20.08
N LEU A 816 -82.50 13.42 20.86
CA LEU A 816 -82.02 12.07 20.49
C LEU A 816 -80.84 11.96 19.47
N SER A 817 -79.81 11.11 19.68
CA SER A 817 -79.47 10.32 20.87
C SER A 817 -77.97 9.94 20.96
N ARG A 818 -77.30 10.50 21.98
CA ARG A 818 -76.31 9.84 22.86
C ARG A 818 -75.21 8.93 22.24
N ARG A 819 -73.98 9.46 22.21
CA ARG A 819 -72.83 8.91 22.98
C ARG A 819 -71.78 10.03 23.15
N ALA A 820 -71.80 10.73 24.28
CA ALA A 820 -71.11 10.35 25.52
C ALA A 820 -69.59 10.50 25.41
N SER A 821 -69.08 11.62 25.94
CA SER A 821 -67.68 12.04 25.90
C SER A 821 -66.78 11.16 26.76
N GLN A 822 -66.03 10.24 26.13
CA GLN A 822 -64.93 9.57 26.81
C GLN A 822 -63.69 10.46 26.85
N ARG A 823 -63.46 10.99 28.06
CA ARG A 823 -62.23 11.63 28.55
C ARG A 823 -61.01 10.74 28.24
N GLN A 824 -60.33 10.98 27.11
CA GLN A 824 -59.11 10.24 26.78
C GLN A 824 -57.99 10.62 27.76
N GLN A 825 -57.38 9.59 28.34
CA GLN A 825 -56.42 9.74 29.43
C GLN A 825 -55.06 10.21 28.92
N GLN A 826 -54.34 10.98 29.75
CA GLN A 826 -52.91 11.22 29.53
C GLN A 826 -52.17 9.88 29.57
N LEU A 827 -51.34 9.61 28.55
CA LEU A 827 -50.49 8.42 28.47
C LEU A 827 -49.28 8.59 29.41
N VAL A 828 -49.48 8.30 30.69
CA VAL A 828 -48.41 8.19 31.69
C VAL A 828 -47.47 7.05 31.28
N ARG A 829 -46.15 7.30 31.28
CA ARG A 829 -45.16 6.22 31.09
C ARG A 829 -45.21 5.25 32.27
N PRO A 830 -45.07 3.93 32.06
CA PRO A 830 -44.81 3.03 33.18
C PRO A 830 -43.52 3.45 33.90
N PRO A 831 -43.46 3.37 35.23
CA PRO A 831 -42.22 3.64 35.97
C PRO A 831 -41.13 2.64 35.58
N THR A 832 -39.87 3.07 35.69
CA THR A 832 -38.72 2.18 35.59
C THR A 832 -38.70 1.27 36.83
N PRO A 833 -38.33 -0.03 36.72
CA PRO A 833 -38.18 -0.88 37.90
C PRO A 833 -36.98 -0.42 38.74
N ASP A 834 -37.20 -0.12 40.02
CA ASP A 834 -36.12 0.10 40.97
C ASP A 834 -35.39 -1.22 41.23
N TYR A 835 -34.13 -1.29 40.79
CA TYR A 835 -33.20 -2.29 41.29
C TYR A 835 -32.73 -1.85 42.68
N ALA A 836 -33.37 -2.39 43.71
CA ALA A 836 -32.89 -2.27 45.09
C ALA A 836 -31.54 -2.99 45.24
N LEU A 837 -30.45 -2.25 45.02
CA LEU A 837 -29.11 -2.66 45.42
C LEU A 837 -28.78 -2.03 46.77
N THR A 838 -28.60 -2.89 47.76
CA THR A 838 -27.91 -2.58 49.00
C THR A 838 -26.53 -2.00 48.70
N HIS A 839 -26.21 -0.83 49.26
CA HIS A 839 -25.31 -0.74 50.41
C HIS A 839 -25.31 0.71 50.97
N VAL A 840 -25.36 0.84 52.29
CA VAL A 840 -25.31 2.15 52.97
C VAL A 840 -23.90 2.35 53.53
N ALA A 841 -23.13 3.19 52.86
CA ALA A 841 -21.87 3.79 53.30
C ALA A 841 -21.61 5.06 52.46
N ASP A 842 -20.70 5.93 52.92
CA ASP A 842 -20.02 6.96 52.11
C ASP A 842 -20.90 8.04 51.43
N ALA A 843 -22.04 8.37 52.07
CA ALA A 843 -23.00 9.35 51.54
C ALA A 843 -22.57 10.83 51.66
N GLN A 844 -21.53 11.18 52.44
CA GLN A 844 -21.25 12.59 52.80
C GLN A 844 -20.27 13.33 51.88
N GLU A 845 -19.44 12.65 51.08
CA GLU A 845 -18.54 13.34 50.13
C GLU A 845 -19.22 13.69 48.80
N ASN A 846 -20.24 12.92 48.39
CA ASN A 846 -20.90 13.09 47.10
C ASN A 846 -21.78 14.35 46.99
N ASP A 847 -22.41 14.79 48.09
CA ASP A 847 -23.29 15.96 48.11
C ASP A 847 -22.54 17.27 47.77
N VAL A 848 -21.27 17.40 48.20
CA VAL A 848 -20.43 18.56 47.89
C VAL A 848 -20.12 18.59 46.40
N ASP A 849 -19.78 17.45 45.81
CA ASP A 849 -19.38 17.36 44.41
C ASP A 849 -20.58 17.58 43.47
N ASP A 850 -21.78 17.08 43.82
CA ASP A 850 -23.00 17.39 43.08
C ASP A 850 -23.50 18.84 43.27
N ALA A 851 -23.28 19.45 44.44
CA ALA A 851 -23.50 20.89 44.63
C ALA A 851 -22.56 21.73 43.74
N VAL A 852 -21.29 21.37 43.64
CA VAL A 852 -20.32 22.02 42.71
C VAL A 852 -20.75 21.83 41.25
N ARG A 853 -21.18 20.63 40.85
CA ARG A 853 -21.70 20.37 39.49
C ARG A 853 -22.99 21.16 39.22
N LEU A 854 -23.85 21.37 40.21
CA LEU A 854 -25.05 22.21 40.09
C LEU A 854 -24.67 23.68 39.89
N LEU A 855 -23.72 24.20 40.69
CA LEU A 855 -23.20 25.56 40.57
C LEU A 855 -22.56 25.81 39.20
N GLN A 856 -21.74 24.89 38.70
CA GLN A 856 -21.15 24.97 37.36
C GLN A 856 -22.21 24.97 36.25
N LYS A 857 -23.28 24.17 36.37
CA LYS A 857 -24.41 24.18 35.41
C LYS A 857 -25.14 25.53 35.41
N LEU A 858 -25.39 26.11 36.59
CA LEU A 858 -26.05 27.43 36.72
C LEU A 858 -25.17 28.56 36.16
N LEU A 859 -23.88 28.58 36.48
CA LEU A 859 -22.93 29.58 35.96
C LEU A 859 -22.79 29.50 34.43
N ARG A 860 -22.68 28.28 33.86
CA ARG A 860 -22.69 28.10 32.39
C ARG A 860 -24.00 28.56 31.76
N GLY A 861 -25.15 28.23 32.36
CA GLY A 861 -26.46 28.68 31.90
C GLY A 861 -26.59 30.21 31.89
N ARG A 862 -26.08 30.88 32.92
CA ARG A 862 -26.11 32.35 33.02
C ARG A 862 -25.12 33.03 32.08
N ALA A 863 -23.93 32.47 31.88
CA ALA A 863 -22.97 32.94 30.88
C ALA A 863 -23.56 32.88 29.45
N VAL A 864 -24.23 31.77 29.09
CA VAL A 864 -24.93 31.63 27.80
C VAL A 864 -26.07 32.64 27.65
N GLN A 865 -26.84 32.91 28.72
CA GLN A 865 -27.86 33.97 28.69
C GLN A 865 -27.26 35.36 28.46
N ASN A 866 -26.16 35.71 29.12
CA ASN A 866 -25.48 37.00 28.92
C ASN A 866 -24.92 37.11 27.49
N MET A 867 -24.27 36.07 26.97
CA MET A 867 -23.81 36.01 25.57
C MET A 867 -24.95 36.14 24.56
N MET A 868 -26.14 35.61 24.86
CA MET A 868 -27.34 35.81 24.03
C MET A 868 -27.88 37.25 24.12
N PHE A 869 -27.81 37.89 25.29
CA PHE A 869 -28.22 39.29 25.47
C PHE A 869 -27.28 40.24 24.72
N GLU A 870 -25.97 40.16 24.94
CA GLU A 870 -24.99 40.90 24.13
C GLU A 870 -25.13 40.58 22.63
N GLY A 871 -25.32 39.30 22.30
CA GLY A 871 -25.48 38.84 20.92
C GLY A 871 -26.76 39.32 20.23
N LYS A 872 -27.74 39.83 21.00
CA LYS A 872 -28.97 40.49 20.54
C LYS A 872 -28.80 42.01 20.52
N GLU A 873 -28.13 42.58 21.52
CA GLU A 873 -27.83 44.01 21.64
C GLU A 873 -26.91 44.49 20.52
N ARG A 874 -25.82 43.77 20.22
CA ARG A 874 -24.95 44.00 19.04
C ARG A 874 -25.66 43.82 17.68
N ARG A 875 -26.96 43.49 17.68
CA ARG A 875 -27.80 43.28 16.49
C ARG A 875 -29.18 43.94 16.61
N SER A 876 -29.39 44.86 17.57
CA SER A 876 -30.64 45.62 17.70
C SER A 876 -30.99 46.34 16.41
N ASP A 877 -29.99 46.96 15.80
CA ASP A 877 -30.16 47.92 14.71
C ASP A 877 -30.50 47.19 13.41
N LEU A 878 -29.82 46.07 13.14
CA LEU A 878 -30.15 45.15 12.06
C LEU A 878 -31.57 44.54 12.22
N ILE A 879 -32.01 44.27 13.45
CA ILE A 879 -33.36 43.77 13.73
C ILE A 879 -34.41 44.88 13.54
N ALA A 880 -34.08 46.14 13.79
CA ALA A 880 -34.94 47.29 13.51
C ALA A 880 -35.03 47.57 11.99
N GLU A 881 -33.89 47.54 11.29
CA GLU A 881 -33.78 47.72 9.85
C GLU A 881 -34.57 46.66 9.06
N LEU A 882 -34.44 45.38 9.44
CA LEU A 882 -35.23 44.29 8.85
C LEU A 882 -36.74 44.45 9.08
N ARG A 883 -37.16 44.98 10.24
CA ARG A 883 -38.58 45.27 10.52
C ARG A 883 -39.13 46.42 9.70
N ALA A 884 -38.32 47.48 9.50
CA ALA A 884 -38.69 48.58 8.61
C ALA A 884 -38.85 48.11 7.15
N ALA A 885 -38.00 47.18 6.70
CA ALA A 885 -38.12 46.55 5.38
C ALA A 885 -39.40 45.70 5.23
N ASP A 886 -39.77 44.92 6.26
CA ASP A 886 -41.02 44.16 6.28
C ASP A 886 -42.27 45.08 6.28
N GLU A 887 -42.24 46.21 7.01
CA GLU A 887 -43.34 47.20 6.96
C GLU A 887 -43.44 47.88 5.59
N GLN A 888 -42.33 48.20 4.94
CA GLN A 888 -42.32 48.72 3.57
C GLN A 888 -42.89 47.71 2.56
N LEU A 889 -42.54 46.43 2.67
CA LEU A 889 -43.10 45.36 1.85
C LEU A 889 -44.61 45.14 2.09
N ALA A 890 -45.07 45.29 3.34
CA ALA A 890 -46.49 45.25 3.67
C ALA A 890 -47.26 46.44 3.06
N LEU A 891 -46.68 47.65 3.10
CA LEU A 891 -47.23 48.85 2.47
C LEU A 891 -47.28 48.74 0.94
N GLN A 892 -46.22 48.26 0.30
CA GLN A 892 -46.18 48.01 -1.14
C GLN A 892 -47.32 47.09 -1.58
N ARG A 893 -47.45 45.90 -0.98
CA ARG A 893 -48.52 44.94 -1.31
C ARG A 893 -49.92 45.52 -1.10
N ARG A 894 -50.11 46.38 -0.10
CA ARG A 894 -51.40 47.03 0.18
C ARG A 894 -51.77 48.07 -0.89
N ASN A 895 -50.78 48.81 -1.40
CA ASN A 895 -50.96 49.74 -2.52
C ASN A 895 -51.16 49.00 -3.85
N GLU A 896 -50.43 47.90 -4.07
CA GLU A 896 -50.55 47.04 -5.26
C GLU A 896 -51.95 46.43 -5.39
N PHE A 897 -52.53 45.98 -4.26
CA PHE A 897 -53.90 45.47 -4.21
C PHE A 897 -54.97 46.55 -4.45
N ALA A 898 -54.69 47.82 -4.10
CA ALA A 898 -55.58 48.95 -4.35
C ALA A 898 -55.55 49.41 -5.82
N LEU A 899 -54.40 49.32 -6.49
CA LEU A 899 -54.23 49.75 -7.89
C LEU A 899 -54.94 48.82 -8.91
N LEU A 900 -55.21 47.56 -8.52
CA LEU A 900 -55.77 46.52 -9.38
C LEU A 900 -57.25 46.70 -9.79
N GLN A 901 -57.95 47.73 -9.29
CA GLN A 901 -59.33 48.03 -9.68
C GLN A 901 -59.45 49.14 -10.76
N GLY A 902 -58.34 49.63 -11.31
CA GLY A 902 -58.31 50.74 -12.28
C GLY A 902 -58.19 50.35 -13.77
N SER A 903 -59.31 50.40 -14.49
CA SER A 903 -59.45 50.70 -15.93
C SER A 903 -58.40 50.16 -16.96
N GLY A 904 -58.71 49.00 -17.54
CA GLY A 904 -58.97 48.95 -18.99
C GLY A 904 -57.79 48.87 -19.98
N THR A 905 -57.21 50.01 -20.36
CA THR A 905 -56.70 50.22 -21.74
C THR A 905 -55.19 50.26 -21.93
N GLU A 906 -54.39 50.44 -20.88
CA GLU A 906 -52.91 50.55 -20.99
C GLU A 906 -52.17 49.20 -21.12
N ALA A 907 -52.89 48.08 -21.22
CA ALA A 907 -52.29 46.74 -21.08
C ALA A 907 -51.26 46.39 -22.18
N VAL A 908 -51.41 46.93 -23.39
CA VAL A 908 -50.60 46.52 -24.56
C VAL A 908 -49.16 47.05 -24.47
N ASP A 909 -48.96 48.35 -24.20
CA ASP A 909 -47.63 48.95 -24.07
C ASP A 909 -46.89 48.45 -22.82
N ARG A 910 -47.62 48.07 -21.76
CA ARG A 910 -47.05 47.38 -20.59
C ARG A 910 -46.50 46.00 -20.98
N VAL A 911 -47.19 45.22 -21.81
CA VAL A 911 -46.68 43.92 -22.30
C VAL A 911 -45.45 44.09 -23.19
N ALA A 912 -45.41 45.11 -24.06
CA ALA A 912 -44.24 45.40 -24.88
C ALA A 912 -43.00 45.76 -24.04
N ASN A 913 -43.15 46.63 -23.04
CA ASN A 913 -42.05 47.01 -22.14
C ASN A 913 -41.65 45.87 -21.18
N ALA A 914 -42.60 45.03 -20.74
CA ALA A 914 -42.30 43.82 -19.97
C ALA A 914 -41.51 42.78 -20.79
N ALA A 915 -41.80 42.65 -22.09
CA ALA A 915 -41.02 41.79 -22.98
C ALA A 915 -39.59 42.32 -23.17
N LYS A 916 -39.41 43.64 -23.36
CA LYS A 916 -38.08 44.28 -23.49
C LYS A 916 -37.24 44.11 -22.22
N THR A 917 -37.80 44.47 -21.06
CA THR A 917 -37.10 44.34 -19.77
C THR A 917 -36.81 42.89 -19.38
N ARG A 918 -37.61 41.92 -19.84
CA ARG A 918 -37.30 40.49 -19.71
C ARG A 918 -36.02 40.11 -20.47
N VAL A 919 -35.86 40.55 -21.72
CA VAL A 919 -34.66 40.26 -22.53
C VAL A 919 -33.43 40.97 -21.95
N GLU A 920 -33.57 42.22 -21.52
CA GLU A 920 -32.49 42.96 -20.83
C GLU A 920 -32.08 42.25 -19.52
N GLY A 921 -33.04 41.77 -18.73
CA GLY A 921 -32.81 40.99 -17.51
C GLY A 921 -32.16 39.62 -17.76
N GLU A 922 -32.48 38.97 -18.88
CA GLU A 922 -31.88 37.69 -19.28
C GLU A 922 -30.39 37.85 -19.63
N VAL A 923 -30.04 38.88 -20.42
CA VAL A 923 -28.63 39.22 -20.74
C VAL A 923 -27.85 39.64 -19.48
N VAL A 924 -28.45 40.45 -18.60
CA VAL A 924 -27.82 40.84 -17.32
C VAL A 924 -27.63 39.62 -16.40
N SER A 925 -28.58 38.68 -16.38
CA SER A 925 -28.46 37.42 -15.63
C SER A 925 -27.30 36.57 -16.15
N GLU A 926 -27.17 36.38 -17.47
CA GLU A 926 -26.05 35.64 -18.06
C GLU A 926 -24.69 36.33 -17.79
N MET A 927 -24.62 37.67 -17.86
CA MET A 927 -23.40 38.40 -17.50
C MET A 927 -23.04 38.25 -16.01
N LEU A 928 -24.00 38.33 -15.10
CA LEU A 928 -23.76 38.17 -13.66
C LEU A 928 -23.37 36.73 -13.30
N ASP A 929 -23.99 35.73 -13.92
CA ASP A 929 -23.63 34.32 -13.77
C ASP A 929 -22.22 34.02 -14.34
N PHE A 930 -21.87 34.58 -15.50
CA PHE A 930 -20.52 34.50 -16.05
C PHE A 930 -19.48 35.15 -15.13
N LEU A 931 -19.71 36.38 -14.66
CA LEU A 931 -18.81 37.09 -13.74
C LEU A 931 -18.70 36.36 -12.39
N SER A 932 -19.80 35.81 -11.86
CA SER A 932 -19.81 34.99 -10.65
C SER A 932 -18.96 33.72 -10.80
N LYS A 933 -19.11 33.01 -11.93
CA LYS A 933 -18.31 31.83 -12.28
C LYS A 933 -16.83 32.16 -12.43
N GLU A 934 -16.49 33.26 -13.10
CA GLU A 934 -15.09 33.65 -13.31
C GLU A 934 -14.43 34.17 -12.03
N LEU A 935 -15.18 34.88 -11.17
CA LEU A 935 -14.75 35.27 -9.83
C LEU A 935 -14.53 34.05 -8.93
N SER A 936 -15.39 33.02 -9.05
CA SER A 936 -15.18 31.72 -8.38
C SER A 936 -13.93 31.02 -8.92
N ARG A 937 -13.76 30.93 -10.25
CA ARG A 937 -12.58 30.35 -10.92
C ARG A 937 -11.29 31.04 -10.49
N SER A 938 -11.30 32.36 -10.39
CA SER A 938 -10.18 33.17 -9.89
C SER A 938 -9.85 32.84 -8.43
N ARG A 939 -10.86 32.76 -7.55
CA ARG A 939 -10.68 32.34 -6.14
C ARG A 939 -10.16 30.91 -6.01
N GLU A 940 -10.59 29.97 -6.86
CA GLU A 940 -10.05 28.61 -6.89
C GLU A 940 -8.62 28.54 -7.43
N MET A 941 -8.28 29.32 -8.47
CA MET A 941 -6.90 29.44 -8.96
C MET A 941 -5.97 30.05 -7.89
N ALA A 942 -6.43 31.03 -7.12
CA ALA A 942 -5.68 31.59 -5.99
C ALA A 942 -5.44 30.53 -4.90
N LYS A 943 -6.47 29.77 -4.51
CA LYS A 943 -6.34 28.64 -3.57
C LYS A 943 -5.39 27.56 -4.08
N MET A 944 -5.49 27.16 -5.35
CA MET A 944 -4.59 26.18 -5.96
C MET A 944 -3.13 26.67 -5.97
N ARG A 945 -2.88 27.95 -6.25
CA ARG A 945 -1.52 28.53 -6.15
C ARG A 945 -0.99 28.48 -4.72
N ALA A 946 -1.81 28.83 -3.71
CA ALA A 946 -1.42 28.73 -2.31
C ALA A 946 -1.12 27.28 -1.88
N PHE A 947 -1.93 26.30 -2.32
CA PHE A 947 -1.64 24.88 -2.09
C PHE A 947 -0.34 24.41 -2.76
N VAL A 948 -0.04 24.86 -3.99
CA VAL A 948 1.21 24.53 -4.68
C VAL A 948 2.43 25.12 -3.92
N ILE A 949 2.34 26.36 -3.44
CA ILE A 949 3.41 26.99 -2.64
C ILE A 949 3.61 26.21 -1.32
N LYS A 950 2.55 25.96 -0.55
CA LYS A 950 2.66 25.18 0.69
C LYS A 950 3.20 23.76 0.43
N ALA A 951 2.82 23.12 -0.67
CA ALA A 951 3.35 21.81 -1.04
C ALA A 951 4.83 21.84 -1.46
N THR A 952 5.35 22.93 -2.05
CA THR A 952 6.79 23.07 -2.32
C THR A 952 7.58 23.41 -1.06
N GLU A 953 7.01 24.12 -0.11
CA GLU A 953 7.58 24.38 1.22
C GLU A 953 7.64 23.10 2.06
N GLU A 954 6.53 22.35 2.18
CA GLU A 954 6.47 21.04 2.83
C GLU A 954 7.38 20.01 2.16
N ARG A 955 7.64 20.15 0.85
CA ARG A 955 8.62 19.31 0.14
C ARG A 955 10.04 19.70 0.52
N ARG A 956 10.40 20.99 0.46
CA ARG A 956 11.74 21.48 0.87
C ARG A 956 12.05 21.13 2.32
N ALA A 957 11.09 21.28 3.23
CA ALA A 957 11.23 20.91 4.63
C ALA A 957 11.58 19.41 4.78
N ARG A 958 10.89 18.52 4.04
CA ARG A 958 11.20 17.08 4.02
C ARG A 958 12.52 16.75 3.34
N GLU A 959 12.88 17.44 2.26
CA GLU A 959 14.18 17.25 1.59
C GLU A 959 15.34 17.67 2.51
N VAL A 960 15.17 18.70 3.35
CA VAL A 960 16.12 19.10 4.40
C VAL A 960 16.11 18.11 5.59
N GLU A 961 14.94 17.65 6.05
CA GLU A 961 14.83 16.68 7.15
C GLU A 961 15.42 15.31 6.78
N GLU A 962 15.18 14.84 5.55
CA GLU A 962 15.84 13.65 5.00
C GLU A 962 17.33 13.88 4.77
N GLY A 963 17.75 15.07 4.29
CA GLY A 963 19.16 15.42 4.14
C GLY A 963 19.92 15.38 5.46
N GLY A 964 19.39 16.00 6.51
CA GLY A 964 19.96 15.96 7.86
C GLY A 964 19.97 14.54 8.46
N ARG A 965 18.93 13.73 8.22
CA ARG A 965 18.96 12.30 8.62
C ARG A 965 20.05 11.52 7.89
N ARG A 966 20.25 11.73 6.59
CA ARG A 966 21.31 11.05 5.82
C ARG A 966 22.69 11.47 6.32
N GLN A 967 22.94 12.77 6.51
CA GLN A 967 24.20 13.26 7.10
C GLN A 967 24.47 12.68 8.48
N ALA A 968 23.44 12.55 9.34
CA ALA A 968 23.58 11.91 10.65
C ALA A 968 23.81 10.39 10.57
N GLU A 969 23.19 9.71 9.61
CA GLU A 969 23.41 8.27 9.36
C GLU A 969 24.79 8.00 8.76
N ASP A 970 25.27 8.85 7.85
CA ASP A 970 26.58 8.74 7.23
C ASP A 970 27.71 9.08 8.22
N LEU A 971 27.56 10.10 9.07
CA LEU A 971 28.46 10.35 10.22
C LEU A 971 28.51 9.18 11.22
N LEU A 972 27.37 8.51 11.43
CA LEU A 972 27.31 7.33 12.30
C LEU A 972 28.00 6.13 11.64
N ARG A 973 27.83 5.93 10.33
CA ARG A 973 28.55 4.92 9.54
C ARG A 973 30.05 5.17 9.49
N GLU A 974 30.51 6.41 9.29
CA GLU A 974 31.94 6.75 9.33
C GLU A 974 32.56 6.40 10.70
N ARG A 975 31.84 6.68 11.78
CA ARG A 975 32.24 6.31 13.14
C ARG A 975 32.24 4.79 13.38
N GLU A 976 31.24 4.09 12.87
CA GLU A 976 31.18 2.61 12.94
C GLU A 976 32.26 1.96 12.08
N ASP A 977 32.58 2.50 10.91
CA ASP A 977 33.69 2.07 10.04
C ASP A 977 35.06 2.34 10.69
N GLU A 978 35.25 3.45 11.42
CA GLU A 978 36.45 3.65 12.23
C GLU A 978 36.58 2.63 13.36
N VAL A 979 35.49 2.38 14.10
CA VAL A 979 35.48 1.38 15.19
C VAL A 979 35.75 -0.01 14.62
N PHE A 980 35.09 -0.39 13.52
CA PHE A 980 35.30 -1.65 12.83
C PHE A 980 36.74 -1.78 12.31
N ARG A 981 37.32 -0.72 11.73
CA ARG A 981 38.72 -0.70 11.27
C ARG A 981 39.70 -0.93 12.41
N ARG A 982 39.47 -0.31 13.58
CA ARG A 982 40.29 -0.55 14.81
C ARG A 982 40.12 -1.98 15.34
N VAL A 983 38.89 -2.50 15.39
CA VAL A 983 38.61 -3.89 15.83
C VAL A 983 39.25 -4.90 14.88
N MET A 984 39.17 -4.68 13.56
CA MET A 984 39.82 -5.53 12.56
C MET A 984 41.34 -5.43 12.61
N GLN A 985 41.90 -4.25 12.90
CA GLN A 985 43.34 -4.10 13.15
C GLN A 985 43.77 -4.93 14.36
N VAL A 986 43.12 -4.80 15.52
CA VAL A 986 43.42 -5.60 16.72
C VAL A 986 43.24 -7.10 16.46
N HIS A 987 42.27 -7.49 15.64
CA HIS A 987 42.11 -8.90 15.26
C HIS A 987 43.22 -9.40 14.31
N GLN A 988 43.71 -8.56 13.39
CA GLN A 988 44.85 -8.87 12.52
C GLN A 988 46.17 -8.90 13.28
N GLU A 989 46.35 -8.03 14.27
CA GLU A 989 47.49 -8.03 15.20
C GLU A 989 47.46 -9.31 16.05
N THR A 990 46.39 -9.57 16.81
CA THR A 990 46.30 -10.79 17.65
C THR A 990 46.33 -12.12 16.87
N SER A 991 45.82 -12.17 15.64
CA SER A 991 45.95 -13.38 14.80
C SER A 991 47.31 -13.50 14.14
N ARG A 992 48.04 -12.40 13.94
CA ARG A 992 49.45 -12.42 13.56
C ARG A 992 50.31 -12.86 14.72
N ASP A 993 50.15 -12.27 15.91
CA ASP A 993 50.92 -12.61 17.11
C ASP A 993 50.80 -14.12 17.41
N PHE A 994 49.60 -14.69 17.32
CA PHE A 994 49.37 -16.14 17.44
C PHE A 994 50.07 -16.97 16.34
N VAL A 995 50.17 -16.47 15.11
CA VAL A 995 50.89 -17.16 14.02
C VAL A 995 52.40 -17.04 14.20
N ASP A 996 52.89 -15.88 14.62
CA ASP A 996 54.32 -15.64 14.88
C ASP A 996 54.78 -16.45 16.12
N ASP A 997 53.96 -16.58 17.19
CA ASP A 997 54.17 -17.50 18.33
C ASP A 997 54.28 -18.98 17.88
N VAL A 998 53.31 -19.47 17.09
CA VAL A 998 53.30 -20.85 16.58
C VAL A 998 54.47 -21.10 15.62
N LEU A 999 54.88 -20.11 14.83
CA LEU A 999 56.07 -20.19 13.98
C LEU A 999 57.37 -20.19 14.80
N GLU A 1000 57.44 -19.47 15.92
CA GLU A 1000 58.60 -19.53 16.83
C GLU A 1000 58.68 -20.89 17.54
N GLU A 1001 57.56 -21.46 18.00
CA GLU A 1001 57.52 -22.82 18.57
C GLU A 1001 57.99 -23.88 17.56
N ILE A 1002 57.46 -23.86 16.32
CA ILE A 1002 57.87 -24.78 15.25
C ILE A 1002 59.34 -24.55 14.85
N ALA A 1003 59.81 -23.30 14.79
CA ALA A 1003 61.21 -23.00 14.47
C ALA A 1003 62.16 -23.47 15.58
N LEU A 1004 61.78 -23.33 16.85
CA LEU A 1004 62.52 -23.86 17.99
C LEU A 1004 62.58 -25.40 17.93
N GLU A 1005 61.45 -26.08 17.72
CA GLU A 1005 61.40 -27.55 17.62
C GLU A 1005 62.25 -28.05 16.44
N GLN A 1006 62.14 -27.44 15.26
CA GLN A 1006 62.96 -27.79 14.10
C GLN A 1006 64.45 -27.50 14.34
N SER A 1007 64.79 -26.37 14.97
CA SER A 1007 66.19 -26.05 15.31
C SER A 1007 66.78 -27.05 16.30
N HIS A 1008 65.97 -27.53 17.26
CA HIS A 1008 66.36 -28.54 18.24
C HIS A 1008 66.52 -29.91 17.58
N ALA A 1009 65.60 -30.33 16.71
CA ALA A 1009 65.71 -31.56 15.91
C ALA A 1009 66.92 -31.52 14.96
N GLN A 1010 67.21 -30.37 14.34
CA GLN A 1010 68.40 -30.19 13.50
C GLN A 1010 69.69 -30.21 14.34
N ALA A 1011 69.70 -29.60 15.52
CA ALA A 1011 70.82 -29.63 16.45
C ALA A 1011 71.09 -31.04 16.98
N LEU A 1012 70.06 -31.82 17.31
CA LEU A 1012 70.18 -33.23 17.70
C LEU A 1012 70.71 -34.11 16.56
N ASN A 1013 70.20 -33.93 15.33
CA ASN A 1013 70.75 -34.63 14.16
C ASN A 1013 72.21 -34.26 13.89
N GLN A 1014 72.57 -32.97 14.02
CA GLN A 1014 73.97 -32.54 13.86
C GLN A 1014 74.86 -33.00 15.02
N LEU A 1015 74.32 -33.14 16.24
CA LEU A 1015 74.98 -33.78 17.38
C LEU A 1015 75.21 -35.27 17.14
N HIS A 1016 74.23 -36.02 16.62
CA HIS A 1016 74.42 -37.44 16.26
C HIS A 1016 75.42 -37.64 15.12
N ILE A 1017 75.42 -36.78 14.09
CA ILE A 1017 76.44 -36.82 13.03
C ILE A 1017 77.84 -36.50 13.60
N ARG A 1018 77.92 -35.61 14.59
CA ARG A 1018 79.18 -35.31 15.28
C ARG A 1018 79.60 -36.42 16.24
N SER A 1019 78.70 -37.01 17.03
CA SER A 1019 79.02 -38.15 17.90
C SER A 1019 79.46 -39.33 17.05
N ALA A 1020 78.75 -39.70 15.98
CA ALA A 1020 79.18 -40.79 15.10
C ALA A 1020 80.60 -40.62 14.49
N GLY A 1021 81.13 -39.39 14.42
CA GLY A 1021 82.53 -39.09 14.07
C GLY A 1021 83.48 -38.84 15.25
N VAL A 1022 82.96 -38.57 16.45
CA VAL A 1022 83.71 -38.25 17.68
C VAL A 1022 83.77 -39.44 18.63
N ASP A 1023 82.77 -40.33 18.68
CA ASP A 1023 82.70 -41.52 19.52
C ASP A 1023 83.89 -42.48 19.22
N GLY A 1024 84.32 -42.56 17.96
CA GLY A 1024 85.54 -43.27 17.55
C GLY A 1024 86.86 -42.56 17.91
N ILE A 1025 86.81 -41.28 18.26
CA ILE A 1025 87.96 -40.49 18.77
C ILE A 1025 87.94 -40.47 20.30
N VAL A 1026 86.76 -40.48 20.92
CA VAL A 1026 86.55 -40.59 22.38
C VAL A 1026 86.99 -41.96 22.85
N LEU A 1027 86.61 -43.06 22.17
CA LEU A 1027 87.15 -44.39 22.50
C LEU A 1027 88.67 -44.48 22.36
N GLN A 1028 89.29 -43.72 21.46
CA GLN A 1028 90.76 -43.64 21.34
C GLN A 1028 91.39 -42.77 22.44
N LEU A 1029 90.72 -41.70 22.85
CA LEU A 1029 91.16 -40.82 23.95
C LEU A 1029 90.93 -41.46 25.32
N GLU A 1030 89.89 -42.26 25.51
CA GLU A 1030 89.62 -43.00 26.74
C GLU A 1030 90.70 -44.08 26.97
N ASP A 1031 91.13 -44.80 25.91
CA ASP A 1031 92.31 -45.68 25.94
C ASP A 1031 93.64 -44.91 26.19
N GLU A 1032 93.71 -43.60 25.92
CA GLU A 1032 94.89 -42.74 26.17
C GLU A 1032 94.81 -41.91 27.48
N MET A 1033 93.69 -41.94 28.23
CA MET A 1033 93.43 -41.00 29.34
C MET A 1033 93.63 -41.57 30.75
N ASP A 1034 94.03 -42.84 30.91
CA ASP A 1034 94.42 -43.46 32.19
C ASP A 1034 95.76 -42.88 32.73
N SER A 1035 95.73 -41.63 33.18
CA SER A 1035 96.87 -40.94 33.83
C SER A 1035 96.44 -39.89 34.87
N ASP A 1036 97.15 -39.87 36.01
CA ASP A 1036 96.74 -39.20 37.25
C ASP A 1036 96.59 -37.66 37.17
N GLU A 1037 97.13 -36.99 36.16
CA GLU A 1037 97.01 -35.52 36.01
C GLU A 1037 95.59 -35.06 35.63
N THR A 1038 94.78 -35.92 35.02
CA THR A 1038 93.43 -35.55 34.53
C THR A 1038 92.41 -35.37 35.67
N VAL A 1039 92.48 -36.20 36.71
CA VAL A 1039 91.57 -36.17 37.88
C VAL A 1039 91.64 -34.82 38.61
N VAL A 1040 92.83 -34.22 38.71
CA VAL A 1040 93.04 -32.90 39.31
C VAL A 1040 92.36 -31.79 38.50
N ARG A 1041 92.33 -31.94 37.16
CA ARG A 1041 91.71 -30.97 36.23
C ARG A 1041 90.19 -30.99 36.31
N GLU A 1042 89.59 -32.17 36.51
CA GLU A 1042 88.14 -32.32 36.67
C GLU A 1042 87.63 -31.71 37.97
N LEU A 1043 88.38 -31.90 39.06
CA LEU A 1043 88.12 -31.25 40.35
C LEU A 1043 88.07 -29.72 40.25
N VAL A 1044 88.93 -29.11 39.43
CA VAL A 1044 88.89 -27.65 39.16
C VAL A 1044 87.70 -27.24 38.28
N ALA A 1045 87.32 -28.06 37.28
CA ALA A 1045 86.19 -27.77 36.41
C ALA A 1045 84.85 -27.72 37.16
N SER A 1046 84.64 -28.64 38.12
CA SER A 1046 83.41 -28.75 38.92
C SER A 1046 83.06 -27.48 39.72
N PHE A 1047 84.05 -26.68 40.12
CA PHE A 1047 83.83 -25.45 40.90
C PHE A 1047 83.48 -24.22 40.04
N LEU A 1048 83.87 -24.19 38.76
CA LEU A 1048 83.72 -23.00 37.91
C LEU A 1048 82.32 -22.87 37.30
N LEU A 1049 81.74 -23.98 36.80
CA LEU A 1049 80.41 -23.99 36.17
C LEU A 1049 79.29 -23.45 37.10
N PRO A 1050 79.21 -23.84 38.39
CA PRO A 1050 78.22 -23.29 39.33
C PRO A 1050 78.41 -21.80 39.66
N HIS A 1051 79.56 -21.19 39.35
CA HIS A 1051 79.74 -19.75 39.48
C HIS A 1051 79.14 -19.00 38.28
N VAL A 1052 79.41 -19.49 37.06
CA VAL A 1052 78.89 -18.92 35.81
C VAL A 1052 77.35 -18.97 35.78
N GLN A 1053 76.75 -20.10 36.16
CA GLN A 1053 75.28 -20.21 36.27
C GLN A 1053 74.70 -19.18 37.26
N ARG A 1054 75.29 -19.03 38.45
CA ARG A 1054 74.85 -18.01 39.43
C ARG A 1054 75.00 -16.58 38.91
N GLN A 1055 76.00 -16.30 38.07
CA GLN A 1055 76.14 -14.99 37.44
C GLN A 1055 75.11 -14.76 36.32
N HIS A 1056 74.73 -15.80 35.58
CA HIS A 1056 73.67 -15.74 34.55
C HIS A 1056 72.28 -15.51 35.16
N VAL A 1057 71.90 -16.29 36.18
CA VAL A 1057 70.62 -16.14 36.90
C VAL A 1057 70.50 -14.75 37.52
N ARG A 1058 71.59 -14.21 38.10
CA ARG A 1058 71.61 -12.82 38.58
C ARG A 1058 71.31 -11.81 37.47
N ARG A 1059 71.87 -11.97 36.26
CA ARG A 1059 71.59 -11.06 35.13
C ARG A 1059 70.12 -11.10 34.69
N GLN A 1060 69.50 -12.28 34.61
CA GLN A 1060 68.07 -12.42 34.31
C GLN A 1060 67.20 -11.71 35.36
N VAL A 1061 67.46 -11.94 36.65
CA VAL A 1061 66.73 -11.26 37.74
C VAL A 1061 66.88 -9.74 37.66
N THR A 1062 68.07 -9.22 37.34
CA THR A 1062 68.28 -7.77 37.16
C THR A 1062 67.52 -7.23 35.94
N GLN A 1063 67.37 -8.00 34.86
CA GLN A 1063 66.58 -7.60 33.69
C GLN A 1063 65.08 -7.56 34.01
N GLU A 1064 64.55 -8.57 34.70
CA GLU A 1064 63.16 -8.61 35.17
C GLU A 1064 62.85 -7.42 36.09
N GLN A 1065 63.67 -7.19 37.12
CA GLN A 1065 63.51 -6.03 38.02
C GLN A 1065 63.49 -4.70 37.25
N LYS A 1066 64.28 -4.58 36.18
CA LYS A 1066 64.32 -3.35 35.37
C LYS A 1066 63.00 -3.10 34.61
N LYS A 1067 62.29 -4.14 34.16
CA LYS A 1067 60.95 -4.01 33.54
C LYS A 1067 59.96 -3.37 34.52
N TYR A 1068 59.88 -3.91 35.74
CA TYR A 1068 58.97 -3.41 36.78
C TYR A 1068 59.32 -1.98 37.23
N VAL A 1069 60.61 -1.64 37.36
CA VAL A 1069 61.03 -0.27 37.68
C VAL A 1069 60.61 0.72 36.58
N THR A 1070 60.79 0.38 35.30
CA THR A 1070 60.33 1.24 34.20
C THR A 1070 58.81 1.41 34.19
N ALA A 1071 58.05 0.33 34.38
CA ALA A 1071 56.58 0.37 34.41
C ALA A 1071 56.02 1.18 35.60
N ALA A 1072 56.67 1.10 36.77
CA ALA A 1072 56.34 1.96 37.90
C ALA A 1072 56.64 3.44 37.58
N HIS A 1073 57.77 3.70 36.91
CA HIS A 1073 58.19 5.06 36.57
C HIS A 1073 57.26 5.74 35.55
N THR A 1074 56.72 4.99 34.58
CA THR A 1074 55.72 5.49 33.63
C THR A 1074 54.39 5.81 34.32
N LEU A 1075 53.90 4.92 35.21
CA LEU A 1075 52.69 5.17 35.99
C LEU A 1075 52.82 6.40 36.89
N PHE A 1076 53.98 6.63 37.51
CA PHE A 1076 54.21 7.86 38.29
C PHE A 1076 54.20 9.14 37.41
N THR A 1077 54.71 9.09 36.18
CA THR A 1077 54.60 10.24 35.26
C THR A 1077 53.17 10.48 34.76
N GLU A 1078 52.37 9.42 34.55
CA GLU A 1078 50.96 9.55 34.17
C GLU A 1078 50.12 10.12 35.32
N MET A 1079 50.34 9.65 36.56
CA MET A 1079 49.69 10.23 37.75
C MET A 1079 50.10 11.69 37.97
N ALA A 1080 51.36 12.05 37.76
CA ALA A 1080 51.82 13.43 37.87
C ALA A 1080 51.15 14.35 36.83
N ALA A 1081 50.96 13.88 35.59
CA ALA A 1081 50.23 14.61 34.56
C ALA A 1081 48.72 14.72 34.86
N GLY A 1082 48.13 13.73 35.53
CA GLY A 1082 46.73 13.76 35.97
C GLY A 1082 46.43 14.77 37.08
N MET A 1083 47.42 15.15 37.89
CA MET A 1083 47.23 16.07 39.02
C MET A 1083 47.27 17.57 38.67
N SER A 1084 47.53 17.94 37.41
CA SER A 1084 47.68 19.34 36.99
C SER A 1084 46.42 19.98 36.37
N GLN A 1085 45.22 19.55 36.77
CA GLN A 1085 43.97 20.25 36.47
C GLN A 1085 43.31 20.77 37.76
N PRO A 1086 43.01 22.08 37.88
CA PRO A 1086 42.41 22.65 39.09
C PRO A 1086 40.91 22.38 39.18
N LEU A 1087 40.43 22.10 40.40
CA LEU A 1087 39.01 22.01 40.71
C LEU A 1087 38.34 23.40 40.68
N SER A 1088 37.10 23.46 40.20
CA SER A 1088 36.15 24.55 40.45
C SER A 1088 34.87 23.98 41.06
N SER A 1089 34.25 24.71 41.98
CA SER A 1089 33.30 24.17 42.96
C SER A 1089 31.81 24.29 42.56
N LYS A 1090 30.97 23.49 43.24
CA LYS A 1090 29.50 23.63 43.28
C LYS A 1090 29.06 24.61 44.40
N GLU A 1091 27.74 24.80 44.50
CA GLU A 1091 26.98 25.38 45.64
C GLU A 1091 27.20 26.90 45.85
N ASP A 1092 26.24 27.75 46.23
CA ASP A 1092 24.76 27.81 46.07
C ASP A 1092 24.33 29.30 46.32
N GLY A 1093 23.09 29.79 46.22
CA GLY A 1093 21.77 29.23 45.94
C GLY A 1093 20.65 30.22 46.30
N HIS A 1094 19.43 30.04 45.77
CA HIS A 1094 18.18 30.79 46.08
C HIS A 1094 18.06 32.32 45.78
N ALA A 1095 16.91 32.67 45.18
CA ALA A 1095 16.08 33.87 45.41
C ALA A 1095 16.65 35.30 45.21
N THR A 1096 16.34 35.90 44.07
CA THR A 1096 15.24 36.91 43.99
C THR A 1096 14.57 36.88 42.61
#